data_AF-A0A661R635-F1
#
_entry.id   AF-A0A661R635-F1
#
_cell.length_a   1.000
_cell.length_b   1.000
_cell.length_c   1.000
_cell.angle_alpha   90.00
_cell.angle_beta   90.00
_cell.angle_gamma   90.00
#
_symmetry.space_group_name_H-M   'P 1'
#
loop_
_entity.id
_entity.type
_entity.pdbx_description
1 polymer ?
#
loop_
_entity_poly.entity_id
_entity_poly.type
_entity_poly.pdbx_seq_one_letter_code
_entity_poly.pdbx_strand_id
1 'polypeptide(L)'
;MIIGAIKTLLVKGGITGLYFGRSLHSVPEGSLVFFPYEAAVLSCGITAIVSFKKRHQQNGNLPLGELERKVEKISQQTWERIEQKGLAPREYYLGGEKLLREIKELSDSLKSQDAFYKVFCSKDYQGRLKAVCRKLESLIEGEQDIRYRERRRLTAEDYKLIGRRLADLRDIRWSLNYDILRNIDKIDALGRLDKYDNLPWWTFKSLKEINLVFNNIDRLEVRGRDSAGISILFVLDEADFARFKEKLQAESLLEEFKARQNGNVLVNRSLRASRRDGRVSLVFTYKVAAEVGSLGDNVQFLRNQVTNDTIFQHLIRIPHLSQTTLAHTRWASVGEISEPNSHPVDNLGVVAGSSDNEGQGLSGDSSSNPGFIFACLNGDIDNYQELKRKYERETGRSIAPEISTDTKIIPLQIEKYLKKNQPIEESFRLAVNDFKGSHAIAVQTDLAPGKVFLAQKGSGQAMFIGLGQDSYVPASEIYGFVEDSSRYIKIDGERTVEGASGRTQGQIFLLDQDSAGSLEGITAMYYDGTPVNLSEKDIKETKITTRDIDRQNYPHYFLKEISESPRSVEQTMEDRIAIVEKNGKRCPQILLDASVIPARLELALRQNRIRKIFFIGQGTAGVAAAGCAELLKYYLRGTNTHVAAPKASEYSGFMLDDSLEDTLVVAITQSGTTTDTNRAVDMARKRGAYTLAIVNRRDSDITFKVDGVFYTSTGRDIEMSVASTKAYYCQIVAGSILSLKLAQLMGSLNDELVVAEIEHLWRLPSCMKKVLKKQKEIM
;
A
#
# COMPACT_ATOMS: atom_id res chain seq x y z
N MET A 1 -37.21 -40.02 16.06
CA MET A 1 -38.07 -38.91 16.54
C MET A 1 -37.28 -37.76 17.16
N ILE A 2 -36.39 -38.01 18.14
CA ILE A 2 -35.58 -36.97 18.82
C ILE A 2 -34.65 -36.21 17.86
N ILE A 3 -33.96 -36.90 16.95
CA ILE A 3 -33.09 -36.27 15.93
C ILE A 3 -33.88 -35.35 14.99
N GLY A 4 -35.13 -35.73 14.65
CA GLY A 4 -36.02 -34.91 13.82
C GLY A 4 -36.46 -33.63 14.53
N ALA A 5 -36.86 -33.72 15.80
CA ALA A 5 -37.23 -32.56 16.61
C ALA A 5 -36.05 -31.60 16.84
N ILE A 6 -34.85 -32.14 17.08
CA ILE A 6 -33.61 -31.35 17.22
C ILE A 6 -33.26 -30.64 15.91
N LYS A 7 -33.36 -31.33 14.76
CA LYS A 7 -33.16 -30.70 13.43
C LYS A 7 -34.14 -29.55 13.20
N THR A 8 -35.41 -29.73 13.53
CA THR A 8 -36.44 -28.69 13.36
C THR A 8 -36.25 -27.50 14.32
N LEU A 9 -35.80 -27.75 15.56
CA LEU A 9 -35.52 -26.69 16.54
C LEU A 9 -34.28 -25.86 16.17
N LEU A 10 -33.22 -26.53 15.72
CA LEU A 10 -31.95 -25.89 15.34
C LEU A 10 -32.06 -25.11 14.02
N VAL A 11 -32.86 -25.59 13.07
CA VAL A 11 -33.19 -24.84 11.84
C VAL A 11 -34.00 -23.57 12.16
N LYS A 12 -34.96 -23.63 13.10
CA LYS A 12 -35.66 -22.43 13.60
C LYS A 12 -34.74 -21.45 14.35
N GLY A 13 -33.64 -21.95 14.93
CA GLY A 13 -32.60 -21.16 15.61
C GLY A 13 -31.51 -20.59 14.69
N GLY A 14 -31.61 -20.75 13.37
CA GLY A 14 -30.63 -20.20 12.42
C GLY A 14 -29.37 -21.04 12.23
N ILE A 15 -29.37 -22.32 12.61
CA ILE A 15 -28.24 -23.23 12.39
C ILE A 15 -28.36 -23.84 10.98
N THR A 16 -27.34 -23.68 10.12
CA THR A 16 -27.28 -24.23 8.74
C THR A 16 -26.83 -25.69 8.69
N GLY A 17 -26.06 -26.15 9.67
CA GLY A 17 -25.52 -27.50 9.69
C GLY A 17 -24.99 -27.92 11.06
N LEU A 18 -24.86 -29.24 11.24
CA LEU A 18 -24.37 -29.89 12.45
C LEU A 18 -23.18 -30.76 12.08
N TYR A 19 -22.03 -30.51 12.70
CA TYR A 19 -20.78 -31.20 12.40
C TYR A 19 -20.14 -31.71 13.68
N PHE A 20 -19.34 -32.76 13.59
CA PHE A 20 -18.65 -33.40 14.73
C PHE A 20 -17.17 -33.56 14.40
N GLY A 21 -16.25 -33.23 15.32
CA GLY A 21 -14.82 -33.47 15.14
C GLY A 21 -14.18 -32.66 13.99
N ARG A 22 -14.83 -31.58 13.57
CA ARG A 22 -14.42 -30.74 12.44
C ARG A 22 -13.84 -29.44 12.96
N SER A 23 -12.96 -28.80 12.19
CA SER A 23 -12.55 -27.44 12.50
C SER A 23 -13.69 -26.46 12.20
N LEU A 24 -13.84 -25.39 12.98
CA LEU A 24 -14.75 -24.28 12.64
C LEU A 24 -14.45 -23.70 11.25
N HIS A 25 -13.18 -23.68 10.86
CA HIS A 25 -12.73 -23.23 9.54
C HIS A 25 -13.25 -24.13 8.40
N SER A 26 -13.58 -25.38 8.72
CA SER A 26 -13.97 -26.41 7.74
C SER A 26 -15.46 -26.52 7.46
N VAL A 27 -16.29 -25.74 8.15
CA VAL A 27 -17.74 -25.86 8.07
C VAL A 27 -18.37 -24.57 7.49
N PRO A 28 -19.52 -24.66 6.81
CA PRO A 28 -20.26 -23.48 6.34
C PRO A 28 -20.68 -22.56 7.49
N GLU A 29 -20.91 -21.29 7.21
CA GLU A 29 -21.41 -20.36 8.22
C GLU A 29 -22.81 -20.73 8.74
N GLY A 30 -23.06 -20.43 10.00
CA GLY A 30 -24.25 -20.87 10.74
C GLY A 30 -24.16 -22.31 11.22
N SER A 31 -23.01 -22.97 11.11
CA SER A 31 -22.85 -24.35 11.52
C SER A 31 -22.55 -24.47 13.01
N LEU A 32 -23.15 -25.46 13.66
CA LEU A 32 -22.79 -25.88 15.00
C LEU A 32 -21.84 -27.08 14.89
N VAL A 33 -20.68 -26.98 15.53
CA VAL A 33 -19.63 -28.01 15.52
C VAL A 33 -19.46 -28.56 16.93
N PHE A 34 -19.75 -29.83 17.12
CA PHE A 34 -19.47 -30.55 18.36
C PHE A 34 -18.06 -31.13 18.34
N PHE A 35 -17.34 -31.02 19.45
CA PHE A 35 -15.93 -31.39 19.58
C PHE A 35 -15.08 -30.77 18.46
N PRO A 36 -15.05 -29.43 18.35
CA PRO A 36 -14.29 -28.78 17.30
C PRO A 36 -12.81 -29.14 17.40
N TYR A 37 -12.23 -29.48 16.26
CA TYR A 37 -10.81 -29.85 16.16
C TYR A 37 -10.00 -28.69 15.60
N GLU A 38 -9.02 -28.23 16.37
CA GLU A 38 -7.96 -27.33 15.91
C GLU A 38 -6.62 -27.99 16.14
N ALA A 39 -5.81 -28.08 15.08
CA ALA A 39 -4.48 -28.67 15.16
C ALA A 39 -3.62 -27.86 16.14
N ALA A 40 -2.92 -28.54 17.03
CA ALA A 40 -2.05 -27.96 18.06
C ALA A 40 -2.75 -27.05 19.10
N VAL A 41 -4.10 -27.06 19.17
CA VAL A 41 -4.85 -26.31 20.18
C VAL A 41 -5.66 -27.27 21.04
N LEU A 42 -5.40 -27.27 22.35
CA LEU A 42 -6.22 -27.99 23.31
C LEU A 42 -7.34 -27.07 23.82
N SER A 43 -8.50 -27.11 23.17
CA SER A 43 -9.67 -26.39 23.66
C SER A 43 -10.11 -26.95 25.02
N CYS A 44 -10.48 -26.10 25.97
CA CYS A 44 -10.99 -26.49 27.28
C CYS A 44 -12.36 -25.84 27.57
N GLY A 45 -13.15 -26.44 28.46
CA GLY A 45 -14.49 -25.95 28.80
C GLY A 45 -15.53 -26.19 27.70
N ILE A 46 -16.56 -25.33 27.62
CA ILE A 46 -17.69 -25.54 26.71
C ILE A 46 -17.29 -25.42 25.22
N THR A 47 -16.28 -24.60 24.91
CA THR A 47 -15.73 -24.44 23.56
C THR A 47 -15.02 -25.70 23.05
N ALA A 48 -14.60 -26.60 23.95
CA ALA A 48 -14.09 -27.93 23.59
C ALA A 48 -15.19 -28.93 23.19
N ILE A 49 -16.44 -28.64 23.58
CA ILE A 49 -17.58 -29.54 23.39
C ILE A 49 -18.44 -29.06 22.23
N VAL A 50 -18.63 -27.74 22.10
CA VAL A 50 -19.47 -27.17 21.06
C VAL A 50 -19.02 -25.75 20.70
N SER A 51 -18.90 -25.49 19.40
CA SER A 51 -18.64 -24.17 18.86
C SER A 51 -19.60 -23.86 17.72
N PHE A 52 -19.96 -22.59 17.57
CA PHE A 52 -20.88 -22.13 16.53
C PHE A 52 -20.13 -21.21 15.56
N LYS A 53 -20.02 -21.62 14.29
CA LYS A 53 -19.57 -20.72 13.23
C LYS A 53 -20.72 -19.76 12.97
N LYS A 54 -20.57 -18.52 13.43
CA LYS A 54 -21.61 -17.50 13.33
C LYS A 54 -22.04 -17.36 11.87
N ARG A 55 -23.35 -17.32 11.61
CA ARG A 55 -23.82 -16.84 10.29
C ARG A 55 -23.29 -15.43 10.12
N HIS A 56 -22.84 -15.11 8.92
CA HIS A 56 -22.75 -13.74 8.49
C HIS A 56 -24.16 -13.10 8.59
N GLN A 57 -24.48 -12.51 9.76
CA GLN A 57 -25.63 -11.63 9.90
C GLN A 57 -25.23 -10.32 9.24
N GLN A 58 -26.01 -9.85 8.26
CA GLN A 58 -25.92 -8.48 7.73
C GLN A 58 -26.30 -7.46 8.82
N ASN A 59 -25.55 -7.42 9.92
CA ASN A 59 -25.85 -6.59 11.07
C ASN A 59 -25.45 -5.15 10.76
N GLY A 60 -26.41 -4.25 10.96
CA GLY A 60 -26.22 -2.81 10.86
C GLY A 60 -27.22 -2.15 9.94
N ASN A 61 -27.97 -1.18 10.47
CA ASN A 61 -28.57 -0.15 9.64
C ASN A 61 -27.43 0.54 8.88
N LEU A 62 -27.58 0.71 7.57
CA LEU A 62 -26.57 1.42 6.79
C LEU A 62 -26.47 2.86 7.34
N PRO A 63 -25.28 3.36 7.72
CA PRO A 63 -25.15 4.66 8.40
C PRO A 63 -25.45 5.89 7.51
N LEU A 64 -26.02 5.69 6.31
CA LEU A 64 -26.25 6.75 5.33
C LEU A 64 -27.17 7.86 5.86
N GLY A 65 -28.23 7.53 6.61
CA GLY A 65 -29.09 8.56 7.21
C GLY A 65 -28.36 9.43 8.23
N GLU A 66 -27.42 8.85 8.99
CA GLU A 66 -26.59 9.61 9.90
C GLU A 66 -25.56 10.46 9.16
N LEU A 67 -24.93 9.90 8.12
CA LEU A 67 -24.00 10.62 7.25
C LEU A 67 -24.66 11.85 6.62
N GLU A 68 -25.86 11.69 6.03
CA GLU A 68 -26.65 12.78 5.44
C GLU A 68 -26.91 13.89 6.46
N ARG A 69 -27.37 13.54 7.67
CA ARG A 69 -27.66 14.50 8.74
C ARG A 69 -26.40 15.24 9.21
N LYS A 70 -25.25 14.57 9.31
CA LYS A 70 -23.99 15.22 9.69
C LYS A 70 -23.46 16.13 8.57
N VAL A 71 -23.60 15.73 7.31
CA VAL A 71 -23.26 16.56 6.15
C VAL A 71 -24.16 17.80 6.07
N GLU A 72 -25.46 17.66 6.37
CA GLU A 72 -26.36 18.81 6.53
C GLU A 72 -25.86 19.77 7.61
N LYS A 73 -25.44 19.24 8.77
CA LYS A 73 -24.96 20.05 9.89
C LYS A 73 -23.71 20.86 9.54
N ILE A 74 -22.72 20.29 8.84
CA ILE A 74 -21.52 21.07 8.43
C ILE A 74 -21.86 22.15 7.40
N SER A 75 -22.83 21.90 6.50
CA SER A 75 -23.31 22.91 5.54
C SER A 75 -23.99 24.11 6.23
N GLN A 76 -24.37 23.98 7.50
CA GLN A 76 -24.96 25.07 8.27
C GLN A 76 -23.93 25.93 9.00
N GLN A 77 -22.65 25.54 8.99
CA GLN A 77 -21.56 26.18 9.73
C GLN A 77 -20.41 26.63 8.80
N THR A 78 -20.79 27.30 7.71
CA THR A 78 -19.88 27.96 6.74
C THR A 78 -19.12 29.12 7.37
N TRP A 79 -18.04 29.58 6.71
CA TRP A 79 -17.20 30.66 7.22
C TRP A 79 -18.00 31.94 7.50
N GLU A 80 -18.77 32.40 6.50
CA GLU A 80 -19.61 33.59 6.61
C GLU A 80 -20.63 33.48 7.76
N ARG A 81 -21.20 32.29 7.99
CA ARG A 81 -22.21 32.09 9.05
C ARG A 81 -21.61 32.10 10.45
N ILE A 82 -20.40 31.57 10.63
CA ILE A 82 -19.74 31.60 11.93
C ILE A 82 -19.23 33.02 12.25
N GLU A 83 -18.75 33.74 11.23
CA GLU A 83 -18.29 35.12 11.36
C GLU A 83 -19.46 36.05 11.74
N GLN A 84 -20.61 35.93 11.06
CA GLN A 84 -21.84 36.67 11.40
C GLN A 84 -22.32 36.43 12.84
N LYS A 85 -22.05 35.24 13.40
CA LYS A 85 -22.44 34.86 14.76
C LYS A 85 -21.36 35.12 15.80
N GLY A 86 -20.18 35.62 15.41
CA GLY A 86 -19.04 35.81 16.30
C GLY A 86 -18.53 34.50 16.94
N LEU A 87 -18.67 33.37 16.24
CA LEU A 87 -18.29 32.06 16.76
C LEU A 87 -16.83 31.75 16.48
N ALA A 88 -16.17 31.07 17.42
CA ALA A 88 -14.75 30.69 17.30
C ALA A 88 -14.54 29.73 16.10
N PRO A 89 -13.72 30.08 15.09
CA PRO A 89 -13.55 29.24 13.90
C PRO A 89 -13.06 27.82 14.21
N ARG A 90 -12.12 27.68 15.16
CA ARG A 90 -11.58 26.38 15.56
C ARG A 90 -12.67 25.42 16.07
N GLU A 91 -13.70 25.90 16.74
CA GLU A 91 -14.76 25.07 17.31
C GLU A 91 -15.92 24.86 16.34
N TYR A 92 -16.30 25.90 15.59
CA TYR A 92 -17.58 25.91 14.87
C TYR A 92 -17.45 25.78 13.35
N TYR A 93 -16.35 26.22 12.73
CA TYR A 93 -16.21 26.17 11.28
C TYR A 93 -16.36 24.73 10.76
N LEU A 94 -17.31 24.47 9.86
CA LEU A 94 -17.63 23.12 9.37
C LEU A 94 -17.86 22.09 10.51
N GLY A 95 -18.42 22.51 11.64
CA GLY A 95 -18.72 21.60 12.75
C GLY A 95 -17.58 21.23 13.67
N GLY A 96 -16.40 21.82 13.46
CA GLY A 96 -15.22 21.49 14.24
C GLY A 96 -14.62 20.14 13.84
N GLU A 97 -13.51 19.80 14.49
CA GLU A 97 -12.74 18.60 14.13
C GLU A 97 -13.45 17.29 14.46
N LYS A 98 -14.25 17.26 15.54
CA LYS A 98 -15.01 16.08 15.95
C LYS A 98 -16.04 15.67 14.89
N LEU A 99 -16.81 16.62 14.38
CA LEU A 99 -17.86 16.31 13.40
C LEU A 99 -17.28 15.83 12.07
N LEU A 100 -16.18 16.43 11.61
CA LEU A 100 -15.47 15.98 10.41
C LEU A 100 -14.92 14.56 10.56
N ARG A 101 -14.37 14.23 11.72
CA ARG A 101 -13.89 12.87 12.04
C ARG A 101 -15.02 11.85 12.02
N GLU A 102 -16.16 12.15 12.64
CA GLU A 102 -17.34 11.28 12.62
C GLU A 102 -17.86 11.07 11.18
N ILE A 103 -17.86 12.11 10.33
CA ILE A 103 -18.24 11.97 8.91
C ILE A 103 -17.24 11.06 8.17
N LYS A 104 -15.94 11.20 8.43
CA LYS A 104 -14.91 10.34 7.86
C LYS A 104 -15.10 8.88 8.30
N GLU A 105 -15.28 8.62 9.59
CA GLU A 105 -15.52 7.28 10.14
C GLU A 105 -16.76 6.61 9.53
N LEU A 106 -17.87 7.35 9.39
CA LEU A 106 -19.07 6.85 8.72
C LEU A 106 -18.80 6.55 7.23
N SER A 107 -18.06 7.41 6.54
CA SER A 107 -17.69 7.21 5.14
C SER A 107 -16.79 5.98 4.96
N ASP A 108 -15.81 5.80 5.85
CA ASP A 108 -14.91 4.65 5.84
C ASP A 108 -15.67 3.35 6.18
N SER A 109 -16.68 3.39 7.06
CA SER A 109 -17.54 2.23 7.36
C SER A 109 -18.33 1.69 6.17
N LEU A 110 -18.60 2.53 5.17
CA LEU A 110 -19.28 2.12 3.94
C LEU A 110 -18.39 1.23 3.05
N LYS A 111 -17.09 1.15 3.32
CA LYS A 111 -16.13 0.28 2.61
C LYS A 111 -16.13 -1.17 3.10
N SER A 112 -16.70 -1.45 4.27
CA SER A 112 -16.91 -2.83 4.76
C SER A 112 -17.63 -3.68 3.72
N GLN A 113 -17.37 -4.99 3.73
CA GLN A 113 -17.98 -5.90 2.75
C GLN A 113 -19.51 -5.80 2.78
N ASP A 114 -20.08 -5.68 3.98
CA ASP A 114 -21.51 -5.60 4.20
C ASP A 114 -22.18 -4.30 3.82
N ALA A 115 -21.62 -3.17 4.26
CA ALA A 115 -22.19 -1.88 3.92
C ALA A 115 -22.08 -1.67 2.41
N PHE A 116 -20.95 -2.04 1.81
CA PHE A 116 -20.77 -1.94 0.37
C PHE A 116 -21.78 -2.83 -0.36
N TYR A 117 -21.98 -4.09 0.05
CA TYR A 117 -22.97 -4.98 -0.57
C TYR A 117 -24.38 -4.36 -0.59
N LYS A 118 -24.82 -3.77 0.53
CA LYS A 118 -26.11 -3.08 0.63
C LYS A 118 -26.19 -1.87 -0.32
N VAL A 119 -25.13 -1.07 -0.44
CA VAL A 119 -25.08 0.04 -1.41
C VAL A 119 -25.07 -0.48 -2.85
N PHE A 120 -24.32 -1.55 -3.13
CA PHE A 120 -24.20 -2.16 -4.44
C PHE A 120 -25.56 -2.66 -4.95
N CYS A 121 -26.35 -3.31 -4.10
CA CYS A 121 -27.66 -3.84 -4.46
C CYS A 121 -28.79 -2.79 -4.50
N SER A 122 -28.60 -1.58 -3.96
CA SER A 122 -29.68 -0.58 -3.81
C SER A 122 -29.43 0.70 -4.63
N LYS A 123 -30.22 0.90 -5.69
CA LYS A 123 -30.20 2.15 -6.47
C LYS A 123 -30.62 3.38 -5.66
N ASP A 124 -31.48 3.21 -4.65
CA ASP A 124 -31.84 4.29 -3.71
C ASP A 124 -30.62 4.74 -2.91
N TYR A 125 -29.88 3.80 -2.30
CA TYR A 125 -28.67 4.13 -1.54
C TYR A 125 -27.60 4.75 -2.43
N GLN A 126 -27.43 4.26 -3.66
CA GLN A 126 -26.53 4.89 -4.64
C GLN A 126 -26.95 6.33 -4.97
N GLY A 127 -28.25 6.58 -5.18
CA GLY A 127 -28.79 7.91 -5.49
C GLY A 127 -28.59 8.89 -4.33
N ARG A 128 -28.88 8.46 -3.11
CA ARG A 128 -28.67 9.23 -1.88
C ARG A 128 -27.20 9.54 -1.63
N LEU A 129 -26.31 8.57 -1.81
CA LEU A 129 -24.87 8.81 -1.67
C LEU A 129 -24.34 9.77 -2.74
N LYS A 130 -24.83 9.68 -3.99
CA LYS A 130 -24.55 10.68 -5.04
C LYS A 130 -25.03 12.09 -4.66
N ALA A 131 -26.13 12.22 -3.91
CA ALA A 131 -26.62 13.51 -3.42
C ALA A 131 -25.70 14.08 -2.32
N VAL A 132 -25.22 13.24 -1.40
CA VAL A 132 -24.21 13.61 -0.40
C VAL A 132 -22.94 14.13 -1.09
N CYS A 133 -22.43 13.43 -2.10
CA CYS A 133 -21.25 13.88 -2.86
C CYS A 133 -21.44 15.26 -3.50
N ARG A 134 -22.59 15.50 -4.14
CA ARG A 134 -22.94 16.81 -4.74
C ARG A 134 -23.00 17.93 -3.71
N LYS A 135 -23.56 17.64 -2.52
CA LYS A 135 -23.64 18.61 -1.43
C LYS A 135 -22.27 18.98 -0.87
N LEU A 136 -21.41 17.98 -0.66
CA LEU A 136 -20.01 18.21 -0.27
C LEU A 136 -19.26 19.01 -1.32
N GLU A 137 -19.47 18.74 -2.61
CA GLU A 137 -18.86 19.50 -3.71
C GLU A 137 -19.21 20.98 -3.67
N SER A 138 -20.51 21.30 -3.64
CA SER A 138 -20.98 22.68 -3.56
C SER A 138 -20.44 23.41 -2.32
N LEU A 139 -20.39 22.73 -1.17
CA LEU A 139 -19.82 23.30 0.06
C LEU A 139 -18.32 23.58 -0.07
N ILE A 140 -17.54 22.65 -0.62
CA ILE A 140 -16.10 22.79 -0.81
C ILE A 140 -15.79 23.97 -1.74
N GLU A 141 -16.53 24.10 -2.84
CA GLU A 141 -16.34 25.17 -3.82
C GLU A 141 -16.63 26.55 -3.20
N GLY A 142 -17.79 26.71 -2.55
CA GLY A 142 -18.16 27.98 -1.93
C GLY A 142 -17.18 28.43 -0.85
N GLU A 143 -16.71 27.50 -0.02
CA GLU A 143 -15.73 27.78 1.03
C GLU A 143 -14.32 28.02 0.50
N GLN A 144 -13.94 27.36 -0.59
CA GLN A 144 -12.66 27.61 -1.27
C GLN A 144 -12.61 29.02 -1.89
N ASP A 145 -13.74 29.49 -2.42
CA ASP A 145 -13.87 30.85 -2.94
C ASP A 145 -13.80 31.89 -1.84
N ILE A 146 -14.42 31.65 -0.68
CA ILE A 146 -14.27 32.50 0.51
C ILE A 146 -12.81 32.56 0.95
N ARG A 147 -12.14 31.41 1.07
CA ARG A 147 -10.71 31.35 1.44
C ARG A 147 -9.85 32.22 0.53
N TYR A 148 -10.15 32.26 -0.77
CA TYR A 148 -9.42 33.08 -1.73
C TYR A 148 -9.76 34.57 -1.61
N ARG A 149 -11.06 34.92 -1.60
CA ARG A 149 -11.54 36.31 -1.55
C ARG A 149 -11.12 37.03 -0.25
N GLU A 150 -11.19 36.33 0.88
CA GLU A 150 -10.89 36.88 2.20
C GLU A 150 -9.43 36.69 2.63
N ARG A 151 -8.52 36.25 1.73
CA ARG A 151 -7.11 35.96 2.05
C ARG A 151 -6.39 37.08 2.81
N ARG A 152 -6.75 38.35 2.57
CA ARG A 152 -6.15 39.52 3.24
C ARG A 152 -6.74 39.81 4.62
N ARG A 153 -7.95 39.33 4.90
CA ARG A 153 -8.66 39.54 6.18
C ARG A 153 -8.45 38.38 7.15
N LEU A 154 -8.30 37.16 6.61
CA LEU A 154 -8.06 35.96 7.41
C LEU A 154 -6.73 36.05 8.14
N THR A 155 -6.74 35.64 9.41
CA THR A 155 -5.49 35.38 10.12
C THR A 155 -4.76 34.21 9.46
N ALA A 156 -3.44 34.12 9.68
CA ALA A 156 -2.67 32.98 9.17
C ALA A 156 -3.17 31.64 9.75
N GLU A 157 -3.67 31.64 10.99
CA GLU A 157 -4.23 30.44 11.62
C GLU A 157 -5.55 30.03 10.97
N ASP A 158 -6.45 30.98 10.71
CA ASP A 158 -7.74 30.72 10.07
C ASP A 158 -7.57 30.27 8.62
N TYR A 159 -6.68 30.92 7.86
CA TYR A 159 -6.40 30.55 6.47
C TYR A 159 -5.90 29.08 6.35
N LYS A 160 -5.08 28.64 7.32
CA LYS A 160 -4.62 27.25 7.47
C LYS A 160 -5.74 26.32 7.87
N LEU A 161 -6.54 26.72 8.86
CA LEU A 161 -7.66 25.92 9.38
C LEU A 161 -8.66 25.61 8.25
N ILE A 162 -9.05 26.63 7.49
CA ILE A 162 -9.95 26.48 6.34
C ILE A 162 -9.34 25.53 5.32
N GLY A 163 -8.08 25.76 4.92
CA GLY A 163 -7.39 24.92 3.95
C GLY A 163 -7.34 23.43 4.35
N ARG A 164 -7.07 23.15 5.63
CA ARG A 164 -7.03 21.80 6.18
C ARG A 164 -8.40 21.12 6.15
N ARG A 165 -9.44 21.77 6.67
CA ARG A 165 -10.79 21.19 6.72
C ARG A 165 -11.38 20.99 5.31
N LEU A 166 -11.05 21.86 4.37
CA LEU A 166 -11.40 21.67 2.97
C LEU A 166 -10.68 20.48 2.34
N ALA A 167 -9.42 20.22 2.71
CA ALA A 167 -8.72 19.01 2.27
C ALA A 167 -9.39 17.74 2.81
N ASP A 168 -9.80 17.75 4.09
CA ASP A 168 -10.52 16.63 4.72
C ASP A 168 -11.88 16.37 4.05
N LEU A 169 -12.68 17.41 3.77
CA LEU A 169 -13.95 17.26 3.06
C LEU A 169 -13.77 16.72 1.63
N ARG A 170 -12.72 17.16 0.93
CA ARG A 170 -12.39 16.62 -0.39
C ARG A 170 -11.96 15.15 -0.31
N ASP A 171 -11.28 14.72 0.76
CA ASP A 171 -10.91 13.31 0.98
C ASP A 171 -12.15 12.46 1.21
N ILE A 172 -13.06 12.92 2.08
CA ILE A 172 -14.36 12.29 2.35
C ILE A 172 -15.16 12.15 1.04
N ARG A 173 -15.34 13.26 0.31
CA ARG A 173 -16.07 13.26 -0.97
C ARG A 173 -15.42 12.30 -1.98
N TRP A 174 -14.09 12.29 -2.05
CA TRP A 174 -13.35 11.40 -2.93
C TRP A 174 -13.59 9.93 -2.57
N SER A 175 -13.46 9.57 -1.30
CA SER A 175 -13.75 8.22 -0.80
C SER A 175 -15.15 7.75 -1.20
N LEU A 176 -16.18 8.57 -0.96
CA LEU A 176 -17.56 8.23 -1.31
C LEU A 176 -17.78 8.09 -2.83
N ASN A 177 -17.16 8.95 -3.64
CA ASN A 177 -17.38 8.97 -5.09
C ASN A 177 -16.51 7.96 -5.84
N TYR A 178 -15.20 7.96 -5.58
CA TYR A 178 -14.21 7.17 -6.32
C TYR A 178 -13.98 5.79 -5.70
N ASP A 179 -13.82 5.71 -4.38
CA ASP A 179 -13.53 4.42 -3.71
C ASP A 179 -14.81 3.57 -3.52
N ILE A 180 -15.99 4.19 -3.51
CA ILE A 180 -17.27 3.48 -3.36
C ILE A 180 -18.09 3.51 -4.65
N LEU A 181 -18.66 4.67 -5.05
CA LEU A 181 -19.64 4.73 -6.13
C LEU A 181 -19.09 4.27 -7.49
N ARG A 182 -17.89 4.71 -7.90
CA ARG A 182 -17.27 4.27 -9.16
C ARG A 182 -16.86 2.80 -9.17
N ASN A 183 -16.61 2.22 -8.00
CA ASN A 183 -16.28 0.81 -7.89
C ASN A 183 -17.50 -0.10 -8.12
N ILE A 184 -18.73 0.40 -7.92
CA ILE A 184 -19.95 -0.34 -8.26
C ILE A 184 -19.94 -0.71 -9.74
N ASP A 185 -19.70 0.26 -10.62
CA ASP A 185 -19.69 0.04 -12.08
C ASP A 185 -18.54 -0.91 -12.50
N LYS A 186 -17.37 -0.82 -11.84
CA LYS A 186 -16.24 -1.71 -12.11
C LYS A 186 -16.51 -3.16 -11.66
N ILE A 187 -17.14 -3.35 -10.50
CA ILE A 187 -17.51 -4.66 -9.95
C ILE A 187 -18.60 -5.30 -10.83
N ASP A 188 -19.59 -4.50 -11.24
CA ASP A 188 -20.67 -4.90 -12.14
C ASP A 188 -20.13 -5.41 -13.49
N ALA A 189 -19.23 -4.64 -14.11
CA ALA A 189 -18.56 -5.01 -15.35
C ALA A 189 -17.70 -6.27 -15.21
N LEU A 190 -16.96 -6.41 -14.10
CA LEU A 190 -16.08 -7.56 -13.84
C LEU A 190 -16.86 -8.89 -13.71
N GLY A 191 -18.06 -8.83 -13.11
CA GLY A 191 -18.90 -10.01 -12.87
C GLY A 191 -19.87 -10.36 -14.01
N ARG A 192 -19.95 -9.52 -15.05
CA ARG A 192 -20.99 -9.59 -16.10
C ARG A 192 -22.38 -9.74 -15.48
N LEU A 193 -22.72 -8.82 -14.59
CA LEU A 193 -23.96 -8.90 -13.82
C LEU A 193 -25.10 -8.26 -14.60
N ASP A 194 -26.12 -9.06 -14.97
CA ASP A 194 -27.26 -8.56 -15.73
C ASP A 194 -28.32 -7.85 -14.85
N LYS A 195 -28.42 -8.22 -13.57
CA LYS A 195 -29.34 -7.63 -12.57
C LYS A 195 -28.78 -7.75 -11.14
N TYR A 196 -29.00 -6.71 -10.31
CA TYR A 196 -28.60 -6.70 -8.89
C TYR A 196 -29.50 -7.55 -8.00
N ASP A 197 -30.75 -7.77 -8.42
CA ASP A 197 -31.74 -8.52 -7.66
C ASP A 197 -31.35 -10.00 -7.60
N ASN A 198 -30.94 -10.46 -6.41
CA ASN A 198 -30.50 -11.83 -6.09
C ASN A 198 -29.02 -12.17 -6.37
N LEU A 199 -28.12 -11.19 -6.48
CA LEU A 199 -26.68 -11.49 -6.49
C LEU A 199 -26.26 -12.14 -5.15
N PRO A 200 -25.71 -13.36 -5.15
CA PRO A 200 -25.25 -13.96 -3.90
C PRO A 200 -24.13 -13.16 -3.26
N TRP A 201 -24.15 -13.05 -1.93
CA TRP A 201 -23.17 -12.26 -1.18
C TRP A 201 -21.72 -12.71 -1.43
N TRP A 202 -21.46 -14.02 -1.50
CA TRP A 202 -20.13 -14.55 -1.79
C TRP A 202 -19.63 -14.16 -3.19
N THR A 203 -20.50 -14.11 -4.19
CA THR A 203 -20.15 -13.65 -5.54
C THR A 203 -19.77 -12.18 -5.53
N PHE A 204 -20.54 -11.34 -4.83
CA PHE A 204 -20.18 -9.94 -4.64
C PHE A 204 -18.84 -9.78 -3.91
N LYS A 205 -18.64 -10.50 -2.80
CA LYS A 205 -17.41 -10.47 -2.00
C LYS A 205 -16.19 -10.78 -2.88
N SER A 206 -16.26 -11.87 -3.65
CA SER A 206 -15.21 -12.25 -4.61
C SER A 206 -14.88 -11.13 -5.58
N LEU A 207 -15.91 -10.56 -6.23
CA LEU A 207 -15.72 -9.50 -7.22
C LEU A 207 -15.18 -8.20 -6.59
N LYS A 208 -15.62 -7.82 -5.38
CA LYS A 208 -15.10 -6.66 -4.64
C LYS A 208 -13.62 -6.82 -4.36
N GLU A 209 -13.20 -7.97 -3.84
CA GLU A 209 -11.80 -8.26 -3.51
C GLU A 209 -10.90 -8.26 -4.75
N ILE A 210 -11.33 -8.90 -5.85
CA ILE A 210 -10.58 -8.91 -7.10
C ILE A 210 -10.51 -7.49 -7.71
N ASN A 211 -11.60 -6.73 -7.67
CA ASN A 211 -11.61 -5.35 -8.13
C ASN A 211 -10.66 -4.46 -7.33
N LEU A 212 -10.62 -4.63 -6.00
CA LEU A 212 -9.68 -3.92 -5.12
C LEU A 212 -8.24 -4.25 -5.52
N VAL A 213 -7.91 -5.53 -5.71
CA VAL A 213 -6.57 -5.95 -6.19
C VAL A 213 -6.24 -5.29 -7.52
N PHE A 214 -7.14 -5.28 -8.50
CA PHE A 214 -6.89 -4.61 -9.78
C PHE A 214 -6.70 -3.10 -9.65
N ASN A 215 -7.51 -2.42 -8.83
CA ASN A 215 -7.31 -0.99 -8.57
C ASN A 215 -5.94 -0.73 -7.91
N ASN A 216 -5.48 -1.63 -7.03
CA ASN A 216 -4.19 -1.51 -6.37
C ASN A 216 -3.03 -1.72 -7.35
N ILE A 217 -3.12 -2.72 -8.23
CA ILE A 217 -2.14 -2.92 -9.32
C ILE A 217 -2.06 -1.66 -10.20
N ASP A 218 -3.20 -1.09 -10.59
CA ASP A 218 -3.26 0.10 -11.47
C ASP A 218 -2.56 1.32 -10.84
N ARG A 219 -2.59 1.44 -9.51
CA ARG A 219 -1.89 2.51 -8.77
C ARG A 219 -0.41 2.23 -8.59
N LEU A 220 -0.03 0.97 -8.43
CA LEU A 220 1.36 0.55 -8.26
C LEU A 220 2.10 0.52 -9.61
N GLU A 221 1.37 0.37 -10.71
CA GLU A 221 1.91 0.47 -12.06
C GLU A 221 2.21 1.94 -12.41
N VAL A 222 3.49 2.30 -12.44
CA VAL A 222 3.95 3.68 -12.73
C VAL A 222 4.74 3.82 -14.03
N ARG A 223 4.91 2.73 -14.79
CA ARG A 223 5.73 2.69 -16.01
C ARG A 223 5.01 2.25 -17.28
N GLY A 224 3.87 1.57 -17.17
CA GLY A 224 3.06 1.11 -18.31
C GLY A 224 3.69 0.01 -19.16
N ARG A 225 4.80 -0.58 -18.71
CA ARG A 225 5.57 -1.64 -19.39
C ARG A 225 6.07 -2.64 -18.35
N ASP A 226 6.60 -3.77 -18.82
CA ASP A 226 7.07 -4.94 -18.07
C ASP A 226 6.02 -6.07 -18.00
N SER A 227 5.71 -6.60 -16.83
CA SER A 227 4.75 -7.70 -16.70
C SER A 227 3.91 -7.59 -15.44
N ALA A 228 2.70 -8.14 -15.51
CA ALA A 228 1.80 -8.22 -14.37
C ALA A 228 1.11 -9.58 -14.34
N GLY A 229 0.78 -10.05 -13.14
CA GLY A 229 0.04 -11.28 -12.98
C GLY A 229 -0.78 -11.30 -11.70
N ILE A 230 -1.80 -12.15 -11.73
CA ILE A 230 -2.72 -12.38 -10.63
C ILE A 230 -3.02 -13.87 -10.54
N SER A 231 -2.99 -14.43 -9.33
CA SER A 231 -3.47 -15.78 -9.04
C SER A 231 -4.53 -15.74 -7.95
N ILE A 232 -5.68 -16.35 -8.21
CA ILE A 232 -6.84 -16.35 -7.32
C ILE A 232 -7.09 -17.80 -6.90
N LEU A 233 -6.92 -18.09 -5.61
CA LEU A 233 -7.10 -19.41 -5.01
C LEU A 233 -8.48 -19.48 -4.34
N PHE A 234 -9.29 -20.44 -4.77
CA PHE A 234 -10.56 -20.81 -4.15
C PHE A 234 -10.44 -22.18 -3.50
N VAL A 235 -11.10 -22.36 -2.36
CA VAL A 235 -11.29 -23.68 -1.75
C VAL A 235 -12.77 -23.94 -1.57
N LEU A 236 -13.23 -25.09 -2.06
CA LEU A 236 -14.62 -25.50 -2.07
C LEU A 236 -14.79 -26.83 -1.33
N ASP A 237 -15.99 -27.05 -0.80
CA ASP A 237 -16.41 -28.39 -0.40
C ASP A 237 -16.68 -29.27 -1.63
N GLU A 238 -16.55 -30.58 -1.48
CA GLU A 238 -16.82 -31.55 -2.56
C GLU A 238 -18.19 -31.39 -3.21
N ALA A 239 -19.22 -31.11 -2.42
CA ALA A 239 -20.59 -30.93 -2.92
C ALA A 239 -20.70 -29.68 -3.81
N ASP A 240 -20.01 -28.60 -3.45
CA ASP A 240 -20.03 -27.34 -4.19
C ASP A 240 -19.22 -27.47 -5.48
N PHE A 241 -18.07 -28.15 -5.41
CA PHE A 241 -17.28 -28.52 -6.58
C PHE A 241 -18.04 -29.45 -7.54
N ALA A 242 -18.82 -30.40 -7.04
CA ALA A 242 -19.66 -31.25 -7.89
C ALA A 242 -20.68 -30.42 -8.69
N ARG A 243 -21.37 -29.47 -8.05
CA ARG A 243 -22.30 -28.55 -8.72
C ARG A 243 -21.59 -27.69 -9.77
N PHE A 244 -20.39 -27.20 -9.46
CA PHE A 244 -19.56 -26.46 -10.42
C PHE A 244 -19.26 -27.33 -11.66
N LYS A 245 -18.82 -28.57 -11.45
CA LYS A 245 -18.48 -29.50 -12.53
C LYS A 245 -19.70 -29.87 -13.39
N GLU A 246 -20.86 -30.10 -12.78
CA GLU A 246 -22.12 -30.34 -13.49
C GLU A 246 -22.49 -29.15 -14.38
N LYS A 247 -22.32 -27.92 -13.89
CA LYS A 247 -22.54 -26.70 -14.67
C LYS A 247 -21.59 -26.59 -15.87
N LEU A 248 -20.30 -26.87 -15.67
CA LEU A 248 -19.33 -26.91 -16.76
C LEU A 248 -19.66 -27.98 -17.81
N GLN A 249 -20.12 -29.15 -17.37
CA GLN A 249 -20.52 -30.23 -18.26
C GLN A 249 -21.76 -29.84 -19.08
N ALA A 250 -22.77 -29.24 -18.46
CA ALA A 250 -23.98 -28.78 -19.14
C ALA A 250 -23.70 -27.73 -20.22
N GLU A 251 -22.66 -26.91 -20.06
CA GLU A 251 -22.25 -25.88 -21.02
C GLU A 251 -21.07 -26.29 -21.92
N SER A 252 -20.69 -27.58 -21.92
CA SER A 252 -19.59 -28.10 -22.75
C SER A 252 -18.21 -27.44 -22.47
N LEU A 253 -17.98 -26.98 -21.24
CA LEU A 253 -16.72 -26.33 -20.79
C LEU A 253 -15.78 -27.28 -20.03
N LEU A 254 -16.20 -28.51 -19.77
CA LEU A 254 -15.43 -29.46 -18.94
C LEU A 254 -14.07 -29.84 -19.56
N GLU A 255 -14.00 -29.98 -20.89
CA GLU A 255 -12.75 -30.31 -21.57
C GLU A 255 -11.78 -29.13 -21.58
N GLU A 256 -12.25 -27.89 -21.76
CA GLU A 256 -11.41 -26.70 -21.60
C GLU A 256 -10.87 -26.60 -20.16
N PHE A 257 -11.72 -26.84 -19.17
CA PHE A 257 -11.32 -26.85 -17.75
C PHE A 257 -10.20 -27.87 -17.46
N LYS A 258 -10.28 -29.07 -18.03
CA LYS A 258 -9.21 -30.09 -17.91
C LYS A 258 -7.96 -29.67 -18.68
N ALA A 259 -8.09 -29.18 -19.91
CA ALA A 259 -6.96 -28.77 -20.73
C ALA A 259 -6.12 -27.68 -20.07
N ARG A 260 -6.76 -26.72 -19.39
CA ARG A 260 -6.08 -25.63 -18.66
C ARG A 260 -5.31 -26.08 -17.41
N GLN A 261 -5.54 -27.31 -16.95
CA GLN A 261 -4.77 -27.93 -15.88
C GLN A 261 -3.45 -28.52 -16.36
N ASN A 262 -3.35 -28.80 -17.65
CA ASN A 262 -2.17 -29.39 -18.25
C ASN A 262 -1.07 -28.32 -18.46
N GLY A 263 0.18 -28.74 -18.38
CA GLY A 263 1.34 -27.89 -18.68
C GLY A 263 2.22 -27.57 -17.47
N ASN A 264 3.53 -27.60 -17.72
CA ASN A 264 4.58 -27.50 -16.71
C ASN A 264 4.99 -26.05 -16.38
N VAL A 265 4.46 -25.08 -17.13
CA VAL A 265 4.76 -23.65 -16.99
C VAL A 265 3.47 -22.90 -16.66
N LEU A 266 3.54 -22.02 -15.66
CA LEU A 266 2.41 -21.20 -15.23
C LEU A 266 2.32 -19.93 -16.09
N VAL A 267 1.39 -19.92 -17.03
CA VAL A 267 1.17 -18.85 -18.03
C VAL A 267 -0.22 -18.25 -17.91
N ASN A 268 -0.57 -17.31 -18.80
CA ASN A 268 -1.91 -16.74 -18.81
C ASN A 268 -3.00 -17.83 -18.98
N ARG A 269 -4.10 -17.71 -18.23
CA ARG A 269 -5.21 -18.67 -18.14
C ARG A 269 -4.84 -20.05 -17.61
N SER A 270 -3.66 -20.29 -17.05
CA SER A 270 -3.37 -21.56 -16.36
C SER A 270 -4.35 -21.79 -15.19
N LEU A 271 -4.71 -23.05 -14.99
CA LEU A 271 -5.55 -23.51 -13.89
C LEU A 271 -4.82 -24.59 -13.10
N ARG A 272 -4.85 -24.55 -11.77
CA ARG A 272 -4.40 -25.66 -10.92
C ARG A 272 -5.55 -26.16 -10.08
N ALA A 273 -5.66 -27.47 -9.92
CA ALA A 273 -6.72 -28.10 -9.13
C ALA A 273 -6.15 -29.23 -8.27
N SER A 274 -6.51 -29.25 -7.00
CA SER A 274 -6.14 -30.32 -6.06
C SER A 274 -7.35 -30.71 -5.22
N ARG A 275 -7.33 -31.94 -4.71
CA ARG A 275 -8.35 -32.49 -3.83
C ARG A 275 -7.68 -33.02 -2.57
N ARG A 276 -7.96 -32.44 -1.41
CA ARG A 276 -7.34 -32.83 -0.13
C ARG A 276 -8.36 -32.73 1.00
N ASP A 277 -8.43 -33.75 1.86
CA ASP A 277 -9.27 -33.79 3.07
C ASP A 277 -10.77 -33.48 2.83
N GLY A 278 -11.30 -33.92 1.69
CA GLY A 278 -12.69 -33.65 1.30
C GLY A 278 -12.96 -32.21 0.86
N ARG A 279 -11.91 -31.47 0.48
CA ARG A 279 -11.98 -30.15 -0.13
C ARG A 279 -11.32 -30.15 -1.50
N VAL A 280 -11.76 -29.23 -2.34
CA VAL A 280 -11.19 -29.01 -3.67
C VAL A 280 -10.66 -27.59 -3.77
N SER A 281 -9.38 -27.46 -4.08
CA SER A 281 -8.72 -26.18 -4.28
C SER A 281 -8.57 -25.91 -5.77
N LEU A 282 -8.91 -24.70 -6.22
CA LEU A 282 -8.81 -24.25 -7.60
C LEU A 282 -8.03 -22.94 -7.64
N VAL A 283 -6.97 -22.86 -8.46
CA VAL A 283 -6.20 -21.63 -8.65
C VAL A 283 -6.25 -21.19 -10.10
N PHE A 284 -6.80 -20.00 -10.32
CA PHE A 284 -6.85 -19.36 -11.64
C PHE A 284 -5.72 -18.35 -11.74
N THR A 285 -4.92 -18.43 -12.80
CA THR A 285 -3.80 -17.52 -13.02
C THR A 285 -3.97 -16.76 -14.33
N TYR A 286 -3.77 -15.45 -14.29
CA TYR A 286 -3.80 -14.57 -15.45
C TYR A 286 -2.54 -13.72 -15.45
N LYS A 287 -1.91 -13.60 -16.62
CA LYS A 287 -0.60 -12.98 -16.78
C LYS A 287 -0.52 -12.19 -18.07
N VAL A 288 0.28 -11.14 -18.06
CA VAL A 288 0.61 -10.34 -19.23
C VAL A 288 2.07 -9.91 -19.13
N ALA A 289 2.77 -9.94 -20.25
CA ALA A 289 4.11 -9.43 -20.38
C ALA A 289 4.21 -8.61 -21.68
N ALA A 290 4.62 -7.36 -21.57
CA ALA A 290 4.78 -6.43 -22.66
C ALA A 290 5.99 -5.52 -22.40
N GLU A 291 6.99 -5.57 -23.28
CA GLU A 291 8.18 -4.70 -23.18
C GLU A 291 7.84 -3.22 -23.39
N VAL A 292 6.77 -2.94 -24.14
CA VAL A 292 6.27 -1.61 -24.46
C VAL A 292 4.75 -1.58 -24.27
N GLY A 293 4.26 -0.57 -23.55
CA GLY A 293 2.84 -0.36 -23.32
C GLY A 293 2.55 1.02 -22.73
N SER A 294 1.28 1.27 -22.44
CA SER A 294 0.79 2.45 -21.74
C SER A 294 0.31 2.12 -20.34
N LEU A 295 0.31 3.13 -19.47
CA LEU A 295 -0.21 3.01 -18.11
C LEU A 295 -1.69 2.63 -18.10
N GLY A 296 -1.99 1.47 -17.51
CA GLY A 296 -3.32 0.88 -17.42
C GLY A 296 -3.56 -0.29 -18.39
N ASP A 297 -2.69 -0.50 -19.38
CA ASP A 297 -2.86 -1.56 -20.39
C ASP A 297 -2.84 -2.95 -19.75
N ASN A 298 -1.89 -3.19 -18.84
CA ASN A 298 -1.76 -4.47 -18.14
C ASN A 298 -3.01 -4.78 -17.29
N VAL A 299 -3.47 -3.82 -16.49
CA VAL A 299 -4.67 -4.00 -15.67
C VAL A 299 -5.92 -4.18 -16.53
N GLN A 300 -6.05 -3.41 -17.63
CA GLN A 300 -7.14 -3.58 -18.57
C GLN A 300 -7.13 -4.97 -19.20
N PHE A 301 -5.97 -5.46 -19.62
CA PHE A 301 -5.80 -6.81 -20.14
C PHE A 301 -6.22 -7.86 -19.11
N LEU A 302 -5.70 -7.80 -17.88
CA LEU A 302 -6.03 -8.77 -16.84
C LEU A 302 -7.52 -8.74 -16.46
N ARG A 303 -8.13 -7.55 -16.35
CA ARG A 303 -9.58 -7.41 -16.15
C ARG A 303 -10.36 -8.07 -17.29
N ASN A 304 -9.94 -7.87 -18.54
CA ASN A 304 -10.58 -8.50 -19.69
C ASN A 304 -10.43 -10.03 -19.65
N GLN A 305 -9.28 -10.57 -19.25
CA GLN A 305 -9.11 -12.02 -19.11
C GLN A 305 -10.08 -12.60 -18.06
N VAL A 306 -10.15 -12.01 -16.86
CA VAL A 306 -11.06 -12.47 -15.79
C VAL A 306 -12.54 -12.33 -16.18
N THR A 307 -12.89 -11.19 -16.79
CA THR A 307 -14.27 -10.91 -17.23
C THR A 307 -14.71 -11.91 -18.29
N ASN A 308 -13.81 -12.27 -19.21
CA ASN A 308 -14.12 -13.12 -20.36
C ASN A 308 -13.90 -14.62 -20.13
N ASP A 309 -13.42 -15.04 -18.96
CA ASP A 309 -13.23 -16.44 -18.60
C ASP A 309 -14.54 -17.05 -18.09
N THR A 310 -15.30 -17.70 -18.97
CA THR A 310 -16.60 -18.31 -18.64
C THR A 310 -16.51 -19.36 -17.51
N ILE A 311 -15.41 -20.12 -17.44
CA ILE A 311 -15.20 -21.11 -16.37
C ILE A 311 -15.07 -20.41 -15.02
N PHE A 312 -14.26 -19.34 -14.98
CA PHE A 312 -14.11 -18.50 -13.79
C PHE A 312 -15.44 -17.85 -13.38
N GLN A 313 -16.19 -17.33 -14.36
CA GLN A 313 -17.50 -16.72 -14.13
C GLN A 313 -18.49 -17.72 -13.50
N HIS A 314 -18.46 -19.00 -13.89
CA HIS A 314 -19.26 -20.02 -13.20
C HIS A 314 -18.77 -20.29 -11.78
N LEU A 315 -17.45 -20.32 -11.57
CA LEU A 315 -16.88 -20.61 -10.25
C LEU A 315 -17.28 -19.57 -9.19
N ILE A 316 -17.18 -18.27 -9.50
CA ILE A 316 -17.50 -17.20 -8.53
C ILE A 316 -18.98 -17.18 -8.09
N ARG A 317 -19.85 -17.89 -8.83
CA ARG A 317 -21.27 -18.05 -8.49
C ARG A 317 -21.50 -19.22 -7.53
N ILE A 318 -20.50 -20.07 -7.31
CA ILE A 318 -20.54 -21.20 -6.38
C ILE A 318 -20.03 -20.75 -5.00
N PRO A 319 -20.69 -21.17 -3.90
CA PRO A 319 -20.17 -20.97 -2.56
C PRO A 319 -18.77 -21.56 -2.40
N HIS A 320 -17.90 -20.87 -1.66
CA HIS A 320 -16.53 -21.29 -1.39
C HIS A 320 -16.20 -21.02 0.07
N LEU A 321 -15.29 -21.82 0.64
CA LEU A 321 -14.84 -21.74 2.03
C LEU A 321 -13.84 -20.61 2.24
N SER A 322 -12.97 -20.39 1.25
CA SER A 322 -11.92 -19.37 1.31
C SER A 322 -11.58 -18.82 -0.07
N GLN A 323 -11.16 -17.57 -0.11
CA GLN A 323 -10.59 -16.93 -1.29
C GLN A 323 -9.33 -16.16 -0.88
N THR A 324 -8.20 -16.43 -1.54
CA THR A 324 -7.00 -15.58 -1.42
C THR A 324 -6.55 -15.15 -2.82
N THR A 325 -6.03 -13.94 -2.91
CA THR A 325 -5.54 -13.39 -4.17
C THR A 325 -4.12 -12.86 -3.98
N LEU A 326 -3.21 -13.31 -4.83
CA LEU A 326 -1.89 -12.70 -5.00
C LEU A 326 -1.81 -12.02 -6.35
N ALA A 327 -1.19 -10.84 -6.37
CA ALA A 327 -0.92 -10.09 -7.56
C ALA A 327 0.46 -9.45 -7.51
N HIS A 328 1.02 -9.16 -8.68
CA HIS A 328 2.33 -8.54 -8.78
C HIS A 328 2.51 -7.79 -10.10
N THR A 329 3.24 -6.68 -10.05
CA THR A 329 3.83 -6.02 -11.21
C THR A 329 5.34 -6.20 -11.13
N ARG A 330 5.93 -6.86 -12.12
CA ARG A 330 7.35 -7.21 -12.09
C ARG A 330 8.15 -6.27 -12.97
N TRP A 331 9.14 -5.63 -12.36
CA TRP A 331 10.26 -5.04 -13.08
C TRP A 331 11.41 -6.05 -13.11
N ALA A 332 11.75 -6.54 -14.30
CA ALA A 332 12.68 -7.64 -14.45
C ALA A 332 14.13 -7.25 -14.11
N SER A 333 14.65 -7.75 -12.97
CA SER A 333 16.08 -7.71 -12.58
C SER A 333 16.80 -8.99 -13.00
N VAL A 334 16.21 -10.15 -12.70
CA VAL A 334 16.71 -11.49 -13.06
C VAL A 334 15.73 -12.21 -13.96
N GLY A 335 16.14 -12.52 -15.19
CA GLY A 335 15.33 -13.20 -16.20
C GLY A 335 14.54 -12.24 -17.09
N GLU A 336 14.22 -12.65 -18.31
CA GLU A 336 13.58 -11.81 -19.33
C GLU A 336 12.14 -11.38 -18.97
N ILE A 337 11.60 -10.42 -19.73
CA ILE A 337 10.20 -10.01 -19.65
C ILE A 337 9.37 -11.00 -20.47
N SER A 338 8.75 -11.97 -19.80
CA SER A 338 7.87 -12.95 -20.45
C SER A 338 6.80 -13.47 -19.48
N GLU A 339 5.70 -14.01 -20.01
CA GLU A 339 4.62 -14.57 -19.18
C GLU A 339 5.11 -15.63 -18.17
N PRO A 340 5.98 -16.60 -18.53
CA PRO A 340 6.53 -17.57 -17.59
C PRO A 340 7.27 -16.95 -16.40
N ASN A 341 7.94 -15.81 -16.63
CA ASN A 341 8.70 -15.08 -15.61
C ASN A 341 7.86 -14.05 -14.85
N SER A 342 6.63 -13.79 -15.30
CA SER A 342 5.70 -12.89 -14.61
C SER A 342 5.24 -13.55 -13.32
N HIS A 343 5.26 -12.81 -12.21
CA HIS A 343 4.77 -13.32 -10.92
C HIS A 343 3.23 -13.26 -10.88
N PRO A 344 2.55 -14.14 -10.12
CA PRO A 344 3.10 -15.20 -9.25
C PRO A 344 3.70 -16.39 -10.02
N VAL A 345 4.64 -17.11 -9.40
CA VAL A 345 5.22 -18.38 -9.92
C VAL A 345 4.89 -19.56 -9.01
N ASP A 346 4.78 -20.78 -9.55
CA ASP A 346 4.39 -22.00 -8.80
C ASP A 346 5.57 -22.93 -8.46
N ASN A 347 5.34 -24.00 -7.70
CA ASN A 347 6.33 -25.04 -7.35
C ASN A 347 6.50 -26.16 -8.39
N LEU A 348 6.06 -25.99 -9.64
CA LEU A 348 6.21 -27.04 -10.65
C LEU A 348 7.63 -27.11 -11.23
N GLY A 349 8.19 -28.32 -11.29
CA GLY A 349 9.42 -28.65 -12.02
C GLY A 349 9.13 -29.60 -13.18
N VAL A 350 10.10 -29.75 -14.07
CA VAL A 350 10.04 -30.62 -15.25
C VAL A 350 10.96 -31.82 -15.05
N VAL A 351 10.51 -33.04 -15.35
CA VAL A 351 11.39 -34.21 -15.47
C VAL A 351 11.73 -34.41 -16.94
N ALA A 352 13.02 -34.59 -17.25
CA ALA A 352 13.47 -34.78 -18.63
C ALA A 352 12.90 -36.09 -19.22
N GLY A 353 12.15 -35.99 -20.32
CA GLY A 353 11.60 -37.13 -21.05
C GLY A 353 10.21 -37.61 -20.61
N SER A 354 9.60 -37.01 -19.57
CA SER A 354 8.20 -37.28 -19.19
C SER A 354 7.30 -36.11 -19.58
N SER A 355 6.30 -36.36 -20.41
CA SER A 355 5.16 -35.46 -20.62
C SER A 355 4.10 -35.57 -19.53
N ASP A 356 4.29 -36.50 -18.59
CA ASP A 356 3.30 -36.82 -17.56
C ASP A 356 3.50 -35.95 -16.32
N ASN A 357 2.45 -35.23 -15.96
CA ASN A 357 2.27 -34.63 -14.66
C ASN A 357 2.15 -35.75 -13.60
N GLU A 358 3.25 -36.29 -13.08
CA GLU A 358 3.19 -37.29 -12.01
C GLU A 358 2.40 -36.75 -10.81
N GLY A 359 1.17 -37.26 -10.63
CA GLY A 359 0.34 -37.02 -9.44
C GLY A 359 -0.41 -35.69 -9.37
N GLN A 360 -0.50 -34.91 -10.45
CA GLN A 360 -1.15 -33.59 -10.42
C GLN A 360 -2.41 -33.52 -11.28
N GLY A 361 -3.55 -33.55 -10.60
CA GLY A 361 -4.88 -33.44 -11.18
C GLY A 361 -5.94 -33.91 -10.21
N LEU A 362 -7.22 -33.74 -10.56
CA LEU A 362 -8.36 -34.18 -9.75
C LEU A 362 -8.53 -35.72 -9.67
N SER A 363 -7.64 -36.50 -10.30
CA SER A 363 -7.78 -37.93 -10.57
C SER A 363 -7.17 -38.87 -9.52
N GLY A 364 -6.90 -38.42 -8.28
CA GLY A 364 -6.44 -39.28 -7.18
C GLY A 364 -6.59 -38.63 -5.80
N ASP A 365 -6.69 -39.45 -4.75
CA ASP A 365 -6.66 -39.00 -3.35
C ASP A 365 -5.22 -38.59 -2.99
N SER A 366 -5.02 -37.30 -2.70
CA SER A 366 -3.72 -36.62 -2.88
C SER A 366 -2.78 -36.72 -1.68
N SER A 367 -2.59 -37.90 -1.10
CA SER A 367 -1.61 -38.10 -0.04
C SER A 367 -0.16 -37.89 -0.50
N SER A 368 0.11 -37.90 -1.80
CA SER A 368 1.44 -37.71 -2.41
C SER A 368 1.68 -36.34 -3.07
N ASN A 369 0.66 -35.48 -3.19
CA ASN A 369 0.83 -34.15 -3.80
C ASN A 369 1.38 -33.17 -2.73
N PRO A 370 2.53 -32.51 -2.97
CA PRO A 370 3.10 -31.55 -2.02
C PRO A 370 2.26 -30.29 -1.82
N GLY A 371 1.15 -30.10 -2.53
CA GLY A 371 0.36 -28.86 -2.54
C GLY A 371 0.88 -27.87 -3.57
N PHE A 372 0.04 -26.91 -3.93
CA PHE A 372 0.42 -25.82 -4.81
C PHE A 372 0.87 -24.62 -3.98
N ILE A 373 2.03 -24.07 -4.34
CA ILE A 373 2.63 -22.92 -3.67
C ILE A 373 2.88 -21.86 -4.72
N PHE A 374 2.25 -20.69 -4.56
CA PHE A 374 2.41 -19.56 -5.46
C PHE A 374 3.15 -18.45 -4.72
N ALA A 375 4.20 -17.90 -5.35
CA ALA A 375 5.05 -16.89 -4.75
C ALA A 375 5.19 -15.64 -5.62
N CYS A 376 5.23 -14.49 -4.97
CA CYS A 376 5.68 -13.21 -5.51
C CYS A 376 6.92 -12.75 -4.74
N LEU A 377 7.83 -12.06 -5.44
CA LEU A 377 9.03 -11.48 -4.87
C LEU A 377 9.17 -10.02 -5.30
N ASN A 378 9.48 -9.17 -4.34
CA ASN A 378 10.18 -7.92 -4.55
C ASN A 378 11.61 -8.06 -4.01
N GLY A 379 12.60 -7.59 -4.78
CA GLY A 379 14.02 -7.82 -4.51
C GLY A 379 14.55 -9.03 -5.27
N ASP A 380 15.75 -9.48 -4.88
CA ASP A 380 16.47 -10.56 -5.55
C ASP A 380 16.89 -11.62 -4.51
N ILE A 381 16.92 -12.89 -4.94
CA ILE A 381 17.52 -13.99 -4.17
C ILE A 381 18.94 -14.24 -4.67
N ASP A 382 19.92 -13.62 -4.02
CA ASP A 382 21.33 -13.58 -4.49
C ASP A 382 21.93 -14.97 -4.75
N ASN A 383 21.52 -15.98 -3.98
CA ASN A 383 22.03 -17.36 -4.09
C ASN A 383 21.13 -18.31 -4.89
N TYR A 384 20.19 -17.81 -5.70
CA TYR A 384 19.24 -18.67 -6.42
C TYR A 384 19.91 -19.71 -7.35
N GLN A 385 21.06 -19.39 -7.96
CA GLN A 385 21.81 -20.31 -8.82
C GLN A 385 22.40 -21.50 -8.06
N GLU A 386 22.81 -21.30 -6.80
CA GLU A 386 23.27 -22.37 -5.91
C GLU A 386 22.08 -23.27 -5.53
N LEU A 387 20.98 -22.65 -5.12
CA LEU A 387 19.76 -23.35 -4.72
C LEU A 387 19.14 -24.12 -5.88
N LYS A 388 19.12 -23.55 -7.10
CA LYS A 388 18.65 -24.22 -8.32
C LYS A 388 19.45 -25.49 -8.59
N ARG A 389 20.79 -25.41 -8.65
CA ARG A 389 21.65 -26.59 -8.87
C ARG A 389 21.44 -27.66 -7.81
N LYS A 390 21.25 -27.25 -6.55
CA LYS A 390 20.95 -28.17 -5.44
C LYS A 390 19.60 -28.86 -5.64
N TYR A 391 18.56 -28.12 -6.00
CA TYR A 391 17.23 -28.64 -6.30
C TYR A 391 17.26 -29.66 -7.46
N GLU A 392 17.94 -29.32 -8.55
CA GLU A 392 18.04 -30.19 -9.73
C GLU A 392 18.76 -31.49 -9.40
N ARG A 393 19.86 -31.41 -8.65
CA ARG A 393 20.63 -32.57 -8.19
C ARG A 393 19.86 -33.45 -7.19
N GLU A 394 19.16 -32.85 -6.24
CA GLU A 394 18.46 -33.59 -5.17
C GLU A 394 17.15 -34.21 -5.64
N THR A 395 16.46 -33.59 -6.60
CA THR A 395 15.13 -34.04 -7.05
C THR A 395 15.12 -34.71 -8.42
N GLY A 396 16.16 -34.54 -9.23
CA GLY A 396 16.18 -34.96 -10.63
C GLY A 396 15.25 -34.13 -11.54
N ARG A 397 14.57 -33.10 -11.02
CA ARG A 397 13.69 -32.20 -11.76
C ARG A 397 14.42 -30.92 -12.13
N SER A 398 14.23 -30.44 -13.34
CA SER A 398 14.72 -29.14 -13.82
C SER A 398 13.66 -28.04 -13.70
N ILE A 399 14.10 -26.79 -13.69
CA ILE A 399 13.20 -25.65 -13.95
C ILE A 399 13.00 -25.55 -15.46
N ALA A 400 11.76 -25.33 -15.90
CA ALA A 400 11.43 -25.17 -17.32
C ALA A 400 12.31 -24.06 -17.96
N PRO A 401 12.92 -24.28 -19.14
CA PRO A 401 13.86 -23.33 -19.73
C PRO A 401 13.31 -21.91 -19.92
N GLU A 402 12.00 -21.78 -20.11
CA GLU A 402 11.29 -20.51 -20.27
C GLU A 402 11.25 -19.69 -18.97
N ILE A 403 11.49 -20.33 -17.82
CA ILE A 403 11.53 -19.69 -16.50
C ILE A 403 12.98 -19.42 -16.11
N SER A 404 13.37 -18.15 -16.18
CA SER A 404 14.69 -17.63 -15.84
C SER A 404 14.71 -16.75 -14.59
N THR A 405 13.54 -16.42 -14.02
CA THR A 405 13.45 -15.66 -12.76
C THR A 405 13.92 -16.47 -11.55
N ASP A 406 14.66 -15.81 -10.68
CA ASP A 406 15.09 -16.29 -9.37
C ASP A 406 13.91 -16.63 -8.45
N THR A 407 12.79 -15.90 -8.54
CA THR A 407 11.56 -16.12 -7.74
C THR A 407 11.08 -17.56 -7.77
N LYS A 408 11.30 -18.30 -8.87
CA LYS A 408 10.90 -19.70 -9.00
C LYS A 408 11.51 -20.60 -7.92
N ILE A 409 12.65 -20.21 -7.34
CA ILE A 409 13.28 -20.99 -6.28
C ILE A 409 12.50 -20.96 -4.97
N ILE A 410 11.72 -19.91 -4.72
CA ILE A 410 10.96 -19.74 -3.47
C ILE A 410 9.96 -20.90 -3.26
N PRO A 411 8.99 -21.14 -4.15
CA PRO A 411 8.01 -22.21 -3.96
C PRO A 411 8.65 -23.60 -3.99
N LEU A 412 9.74 -23.79 -4.76
CA LEU A 412 10.50 -25.05 -4.79
C LEU A 412 11.24 -25.33 -3.48
N GLN A 413 11.79 -24.30 -2.85
CA GLN A 413 12.52 -24.42 -1.59
C GLN A 413 11.57 -24.65 -0.40
N ILE A 414 10.34 -24.12 -0.46
CA ILE A 414 9.26 -24.46 0.49
C ILE A 414 8.84 -25.92 0.31
N GLU A 415 8.61 -26.37 -0.93
CA GLU A 415 8.29 -27.77 -1.23
C GLU A 415 9.34 -28.73 -0.68
N LYS A 416 10.62 -28.38 -0.78
CA LYS A 416 11.71 -29.19 -0.24
C LYS A 416 11.56 -29.48 1.26
N TYR A 417 11.07 -28.52 2.05
CA TYR A 417 10.84 -28.73 3.48
C TYR A 417 9.53 -29.48 3.77
N LEU A 418 8.49 -29.27 2.96
CA LEU A 418 7.26 -30.09 3.03
C LEU A 418 7.55 -31.57 2.80
N LYS A 419 8.40 -31.91 1.81
CA LYS A 419 8.85 -33.29 1.56
C LYS A 419 9.68 -33.90 2.69
N LYS A 420 10.16 -33.07 3.63
CA LYS A 420 10.79 -33.50 4.89
C LYS A 420 9.79 -33.57 6.05
N ASN A 421 8.49 -33.63 5.76
CA ASN A 421 7.39 -33.72 6.70
C ASN A 421 7.31 -32.53 7.68
N GLN A 422 7.80 -31.35 7.28
CA GLN A 422 7.58 -30.14 8.05
C GLN A 422 6.19 -29.57 7.76
N PRO A 423 5.48 -29.02 8.76
CA PRO A 423 4.26 -28.24 8.53
C PRO A 423 4.51 -27.08 7.56
N ILE A 424 3.47 -26.56 6.89
CA ILE A 424 3.61 -25.48 5.91
C ILE A 424 4.22 -24.21 6.50
N GLU A 425 3.81 -23.82 7.71
CA GLU A 425 4.31 -22.62 8.38
C GLU A 425 5.82 -22.73 8.66
N GLU A 426 6.25 -23.91 9.14
CA GLU A 426 7.65 -24.21 9.39
C GLU A 426 8.45 -24.37 8.09
N SER A 427 7.86 -24.96 7.05
CA SER A 427 8.47 -25.10 5.73
C SER A 427 8.76 -23.75 5.10
N PHE A 428 7.84 -22.79 5.25
CA PHE A 428 8.04 -21.41 4.83
C PHE A 428 9.17 -20.75 5.62
N ARG A 429 9.16 -20.87 6.96
CA ARG A 429 10.20 -20.32 7.84
C ARG A 429 11.59 -20.84 7.51
N LEU A 430 11.73 -22.16 7.32
CA LEU A 430 13.00 -22.77 6.95
C LEU A 430 13.45 -22.37 5.54
N ALA A 431 12.52 -22.24 4.58
CA ALA A 431 12.84 -21.80 3.23
C ALA A 431 13.40 -20.38 3.19
N VAL A 432 12.80 -19.43 3.92
CA VAL A 432 13.30 -18.04 3.92
C VAL A 432 14.67 -17.87 4.58
N ASN A 433 15.09 -18.82 5.43
CA ASN A 433 16.45 -18.87 5.98
C ASN A 433 17.51 -19.29 4.94
N ASP A 434 17.12 -20.02 3.90
CA ASP A 434 18.04 -20.44 2.84
C ASP A 434 18.39 -19.29 1.87
N PHE A 435 17.63 -18.18 1.90
CA PHE A 435 17.78 -17.07 0.97
C PHE A 435 18.79 -16.02 1.45
N LYS A 436 19.69 -15.62 0.55
CA LYS A 436 20.61 -14.49 0.70
C LYS A 436 20.09 -13.28 -0.09
N GLY A 437 20.44 -12.08 0.36
CA GLY A 437 19.99 -10.82 -0.22
C GLY A 437 18.83 -10.18 0.55
N SER A 438 18.34 -9.06 0.02
CA SER A 438 17.18 -8.34 0.56
C SER A 438 15.94 -8.65 -0.27
N HIS A 439 14.89 -9.10 0.40
CA HIS A 439 13.69 -9.58 -0.24
C HIS A 439 12.44 -9.24 0.58
N ALA A 440 11.33 -9.09 -0.13
CA ALA A 440 9.99 -9.12 0.41
C ALA A 440 9.16 -10.13 -0.39
N ILE A 441 8.69 -11.18 0.28
CA ILE A 441 8.07 -12.37 -0.32
C ILE A 441 6.62 -12.43 0.12
N ALA A 442 5.71 -12.75 -0.80
CA ALA A 442 4.33 -13.11 -0.52
C ALA A 442 4.00 -14.49 -1.11
N VAL A 443 3.38 -15.37 -0.32
CA VAL A 443 3.05 -16.73 -0.69
C VAL A 443 1.60 -17.07 -0.32
N GLN A 444 0.91 -17.78 -1.23
CA GLN A 444 -0.36 -18.44 -0.96
C GLN A 444 -0.29 -19.91 -1.36
N THR A 445 -1.05 -20.76 -0.68
CA THR A 445 -1.02 -22.20 -0.90
C THR A 445 -2.32 -22.88 -0.49
N ASP A 446 -2.67 -23.96 -1.18
CA ASP A 446 -3.82 -24.80 -0.85
C ASP A 446 -3.64 -25.62 0.44
N LEU A 447 -2.42 -25.67 0.98
CA LEU A 447 -2.11 -26.32 2.26
C LEU A 447 -2.58 -25.51 3.48
N ALA A 448 -2.78 -24.21 3.30
CA ALA A 448 -3.28 -23.31 4.32
C ALA A 448 -4.37 -22.40 3.72
N PRO A 449 -5.55 -22.96 3.40
CA PRO A 449 -6.66 -22.21 2.82
C PRO A 449 -6.99 -20.95 3.62
N GLY A 450 -7.18 -19.82 2.93
CA GLY A 450 -7.51 -18.55 3.56
C GLY A 450 -6.33 -17.81 4.20
N LYS A 451 -5.12 -18.39 4.19
CA LYS A 451 -3.92 -17.75 4.74
C LYS A 451 -2.99 -17.20 3.66
N VAL A 452 -2.36 -16.06 3.97
CA VAL A 452 -1.26 -15.48 3.18
C VAL A 452 -0.01 -15.39 4.04
N PHE A 453 1.11 -15.86 3.50
CA PHE A 453 2.42 -15.84 4.14
C PHE A 453 3.25 -14.70 3.58
N LEU A 454 3.83 -13.90 4.46
CA LEU A 454 4.70 -12.79 4.12
C LEU A 454 6.04 -12.96 4.80
N ALA A 455 7.12 -12.59 4.12
CA ALA A 455 8.44 -12.51 4.73
C ALA A 455 9.21 -11.29 4.21
N GLN A 456 9.95 -10.61 5.07
CA GLN A 456 10.84 -9.52 4.67
C GLN A 456 12.18 -9.60 5.40
N LYS A 457 13.27 -9.41 4.67
CA LYS A 457 14.63 -9.28 5.22
C LYS A 457 15.42 -8.19 4.50
N GLY A 458 16.14 -7.38 5.27
CA GLY A 458 16.90 -6.23 4.79
C GLY A 458 16.07 -4.98 4.51
N SER A 459 16.75 -3.90 4.10
CA SER A 459 16.19 -2.56 3.84
C SER A 459 15.76 -2.30 2.40
N GLY A 460 16.18 -3.14 1.46
CA GLY A 460 16.04 -2.83 0.03
C GLY A 460 14.59 -2.83 -0.45
N GLN A 461 13.72 -3.52 0.28
CA GLN A 461 12.32 -3.74 -0.05
C GLN A 461 11.45 -3.43 1.16
N ALA A 462 10.20 -3.05 0.93
CA ALA A 462 9.22 -2.80 1.98
C ALA A 462 7.99 -3.68 1.78
N MET A 463 7.36 -4.04 2.90
CA MET A 463 6.06 -4.70 2.94
C MET A 463 5.25 -4.06 4.07
N PHE A 464 4.00 -3.74 3.74
CA PHE A 464 3.02 -3.17 4.64
C PHE A 464 1.77 -4.06 4.63
N ILE A 465 1.06 -4.11 5.75
CA ILE A 465 -0.19 -4.83 5.89
C ILE A 465 -1.28 -3.80 6.19
N GLY A 466 -2.10 -3.48 5.20
CA GLY A 466 -3.30 -2.67 5.40
C GLY A 466 -4.33 -3.44 6.21
N LEU A 467 -4.88 -2.78 7.24
CA LEU A 467 -5.87 -3.35 8.16
C LEU A 467 -7.26 -2.83 7.77
N GLY A 468 -7.93 -3.51 6.85
CA GLY A 468 -9.32 -3.23 6.47
C GLY A 468 -10.29 -3.53 7.62
N GLN A 469 -11.59 -3.25 7.44
CA GLN A 469 -12.58 -3.67 8.45
C GLN A 469 -12.72 -5.18 8.50
N ASP A 470 -12.74 -5.82 7.32
CA ASP A 470 -13.04 -7.25 7.17
C ASP A 470 -11.97 -7.98 6.33
N SER A 471 -10.79 -7.37 6.15
CA SER A 471 -9.74 -7.90 5.28
C SER A 471 -8.34 -7.40 5.64
N TYR A 472 -7.34 -8.19 5.27
CA TYR A 472 -5.95 -7.75 5.22
C TYR A 472 -5.51 -7.49 3.79
N VAL A 473 -4.83 -6.38 3.55
CA VAL A 473 -4.32 -6.03 2.22
C VAL A 473 -2.80 -5.82 2.31
N PRO A 474 -2.00 -6.89 2.16
CA PRO A 474 -0.56 -6.74 2.10
C PRO A 474 -0.12 -6.12 0.79
N ALA A 475 0.77 -5.12 0.86
CA ALA A 475 1.29 -4.43 -0.30
C ALA A 475 2.71 -3.93 -0.05
N SER A 476 3.51 -3.80 -1.11
CA SER A 476 4.87 -3.27 -1.01
C SER A 476 4.95 -1.77 -0.78
N GLU A 477 3.83 -1.07 -1.01
CA GLU A 477 3.70 0.37 -0.78
C GLU A 477 2.32 0.70 -0.21
N ILE A 478 2.24 1.81 0.52
CA ILE A 478 1.01 2.28 1.16
C ILE A 478 -0.13 2.47 0.15
N TYR A 479 0.21 2.83 -1.09
CA TYR A 479 -0.74 3.03 -2.19
C TYR A 479 -1.56 1.78 -2.53
N GLY A 480 -1.02 0.59 -2.23
CA GLY A 480 -1.64 -0.68 -2.50
C GLY A 480 -2.73 -1.09 -1.49
N PHE A 481 -3.04 -0.27 -0.48
CA PHE A 481 -4.14 -0.55 0.45
C PHE A 481 -4.98 0.68 0.87
N VAL A 482 -4.56 1.91 0.54
CA VAL A 482 -5.27 3.15 0.95
C VAL A 482 -6.69 3.31 0.41
N GLU A 483 -7.08 2.55 -0.61
CA GLU A 483 -8.49 2.46 -1.02
C GLU A 483 -9.35 1.82 0.07
N ASP A 484 -8.83 0.82 0.77
CA ASP A 484 -9.57 0.04 1.76
C ASP A 484 -9.33 0.51 3.20
N SER A 485 -8.09 0.91 3.54
CA SER A 485 -7.74 1.31 4.91
C SER A 485 -6.66 2.39 5.00
N SER A 486 -6.76 3.25 6.02
CA SER A 486 -5.67 4.15 6.43
C SER A 486 -4.77 3.54 7.51
N ARG A 487 -5.17 2.43 8.14
CA ARG A 487 -4.44 1.77 9.23
C ARG A 487 -3.57 0.65 8.66
N TYR A 488 -2.33 0.54 9.15
CA TYR A 488 -1.41 -0.47 8.65
C TYR A 488 -0.34 -0.87 9.66
N ILE A 489 0.27 -2.03 9.42
CA ILE A 489 1.51 -2.48 10.08
C ILE A 489 2.64 -2.45 9.04
N LYS A 490 3.83 -2.00 9.42
CA LYS A 490 5.04 -2.08 8.58
C LYS A 490 5.86 -3.29 9.05
N ILE A 491 6.20 -4.19 8.13
CA ILE A 491 7.14 -5.27 8.42
C ILE A 491 8.56 -4.68 8.48
N ASP A 492 9.31 -5.02 9.53
CA ASP A 492 10.66 -4.50 9.76
C ASP A 492 11.71 -5.57 9.47
N GLY A 493 12.12 -5.64 8.19
CA GLY A 493 13.14 -6.57 7.73
C GLY A 493 14.56 -6.24 8.21
N GLU A 494 14.81 -5.05 8.77
CA GLU A 494 16.14 -4.63 9.25
C GLU A 494 16.33 -4.88 10.74
N ARG A 495 15.24 -4.82 11.51
CA ARG A 495 15.28 -5.00 12.96
C ARG A 495 15.94 -6.31 13.32
N THR A 496 16.91 -6.17 14.21
CA THR A 496 17.68 -7.27 14.75
C THR A 496 17.34 -7.43 16.22
N VAL A 497 17.12 -8.66 16.67
CA VAL A 497 16.85 -8.99 18.07
C VAL A 497 17.72 -10.17 18.53
N GLU A 498 17.86 -10.33 19.84
CA GLU A 498 18.41 -11.56 20.41
C GLU A 498 17.33 -12.65 20.38
N GLY A 499 17.55 -13.67 19.57
CA GLY A 499 16.67 -14.82 19.43
C GLY A 499 17.20 -16.06 20.15
N ALA A 500 16.47 -17.19 20.03
CA ALA A 500 16.80 -18.42 20.76
C ALA A 500 18.17 -19.02 20.36
N SER A 501 18.61 -18.77 19.13
CA SER A 501 19.89 -19.25 18.59
C SER A 501 20.92 -18.11 18.41
N GLY A 502 20.74 -17.01 19.13
CA GLY A 502 21.53 -15.78 19.01
C GLY A 502 20.85 -14.73 18.15
N ARG A 503 21.64 -13.76 17.67
CA ARG A 503 21.14 -12.58 16.99
C ARG A 503 20.45 -12.92 15.66
N THR A 504 19.17 -12.55 15.52
CA THR A 504 18.30 -12.88 14.38
C THR A 504 17.75 -11.63 13.69
N GLN A 505 17.43 -11.76 12.40
CA GLN A 505 16.90 -10.69 11.55
C GLN A 505 15.95 -11.28 10.50
N GLY A 506 15.00 -10.46 10.04
CA GLY A 506 13.99 -10.83 9.07
C GLY A 506 12.73 -11.27 9.79
N GLN A 507 11.58 -10.83 9.29
CA GLN A 507 10.28 -11.07 9.91
C GLN A 507 9.34 -11.79 8.95
N ILE A 508 8.53 -12.68 9.52
CA ILE A 508 7.49 -13.47 8.88
C ILE A 508 6.15 -13.06 9.49
N PHE A 509 5.14 -12.89 8.63
CA PHE A 509 3.76 -12.59 9.03
C PHE A 509 2.83 -13.56 8.31
N LEU A 510 1.94 -14.21 9.05
CA LEU A 510 0.86 -15.04 8.52
C LEU A 510 -0.44 -14.29 8.76
N LEU A 511 -1.19 -14.05 7.70
CA LEU A 511 -2.48 -13.37 7.72
C LEU A 511 -3.59 -14.40 7.52
N ASP A 512 -4.61 -14.39 8.38
CA ASP A 512 -5.74 -15.31 8.33
C ASP A 512 -7.04 -14.58 7.95
N GLN A 513 -7.69 -15.00 6.86
CA GLN A 513 -8.95 -14.40 6.39
C GLN A 513 -10.10 -14.51 7.41
N ASP A 514 -10.04 -15.46 8.35
CA ASP A 514 -11.14 -15.74 9.27
C ASP A 514 -11.15 -14.78 10.47
N SER A 515 -10.23 -13.81 10.51
CA SER A 515 -10.24 -12.68 11.44
C SER A 515 -10.73 -11.41 10.75
N ALA A 516 -11.34 -10.50 11.53
CA ALA A 516 -11.50 -9.12 11.12
C ALA A 516 -10.11 -8.49 10.92
N GLY A 517 -9.98 -7.43 10.11
CA GLY A 517 -8.70 -6.77 9.84
C GLY A 517 -8.09 -6.09 11.07
N SER A 518 -7.54 -6.92 11.96
CA SER A 518 -7.13 -6.63 13.33
C SER A 518 -5.85 -7.39 13.67
N LEU A 519 -5.33 -7.28 14.89
CA LEU A 519 -4.12 -8.03 15.27
C LEU A 519 -4.38 -9.51 15.52
N GLU A 520 -5.63 -9.93 15.77
CA GLU A 520 -5.97 -11.30 16.17
C GLU A 520 -5.73 -12.32 15.05
N GLY A 521 -5.91 -11.94 13.78
CA GLY A 521 -5.63 -12.77 12.61
C GLY A 521 -4.20 -12.70 12.10
N ILE A 522 -3.27 -12.15 12.89
CA ILE A 522 -1.86 -12.01 12.49
C ILE A 522 -0.97 -12.80 13.43
N THR A 523 -0.29 -13.81 12.89
CA THR A 523 0.84 -14.47 13.57
C THR A 523 2.14 -13.91 13.02
N ALA A 524 3.00 -13.37 13.88
CA ALA A 524 4.27 -12.76 13.47
C ALA A 524 5.46 -13.32 14.24
N MET A 525 6.58 -13.54 13.54
CA MET A 525 7.82 -14.09 14.09
C MET A 525 9.06 -13.63 13.32
N TYR A 526 10.24 -13.77 13.90
CA TYR A 526 11.51 -13.64 13.20
C TYR A 526 11.85 -14.94 12.46
N TYR A 527 12.83 -14.88 11.55
CA TYR A 527 13.22 -16.04 10.73
C TYR A 527 13.70 -17.25 11.57
N ASP A 528 14.22 -17.04 12.77
CA ASP A 528 14.60 -18.12 13.69
C ASP A 528 13.42 -18.72 14.48
N GLY A 529 12.22 -18.16 14.32
CA GLY A 529 11.01 -18.56 15.05
C GLY A 529 10.72 -17.74 16.31
N THR A 530 11.58 -16.78 16.66
CA THR A 530 11.33 -15.89 17.81
C THR A 530 10.05 -15.08 17.60
N PRO A 531 9.05 -15.09 18.51
CA PRO A 531 7.80 -14.36 18.31
C PRO A 531 7.96 -12.84 18.17
N VAL A 532 7.15 -12.22 17.32
CA VAL A 532 6.97 -10.77 17.26
C VAL A 532 5.67 -10.42 17.98
N ASN A 533 5.76 -9.84 19.17
CA ASN A 533 4.60 -9.45 19.96
C ASN A 533 4.01 -8.13 19.43
N LEU A 534 2.97 -8.22 18.60
CA LEU A 534 2.25 -7.08 18.07
C LEU A 534 1.26 -6.49 19.09
N SER A 535 1.10 -5.18 19.04
CA SER A 535 0.18 -4.41 19.89
C SER A 535 -0.43 -3.24 19.12
N GLU A 536 -1.42 -2.56 19.69
CA GLU A 536 -2.01 -1.34 19.09
C GLU A 536 -0.97 -0.23 18.80
N LYS A 537 0.19 -0.25 19.47
CA LYS A 537 1.28 0.71 19.22
C LYS A 537 2.01 0.47 17.90
N ASP A 538 1.91 -0.74 17.37
CA ASP A 538 2.54 -1.13 16.10
C ASP A 538 1.67 -0.75 14.90
N ILE A 539 0.40 -0.42 15.14
CA ILE A 539 -0.54 0.07 14.12
C ILE A 539 -0.26 1.54 13.85
N LYS A 540 0.07 1.82 12.60
CA LYS A 540 0.31 3.17 12.07
C LYS A 540 -0.91 3.64 11.28
N GLU A 541 -1.03 4.95 11.09
CA GLU A 541 -2.06 5.55 10.26
C GLU A 541 -1.42 6.45 9.20
N THR A 542 -1.82 6.27 7.94
CA THR A 542 -1.41 7.14 6.83
C THR A 542 -2.46 8.21 6.56
N LYS A 543 -1.98 9.42 6.22
CA LYS A 543 -2.83 10.50 5.71
C LYS A 543 -2.93 10.52 4.19
N ILE A 544 -2.19 9.65 3.50
CA ILE A 544 -2.24 9.52 2.05
C ILE A 544 -3.55 8.81 1.69
N THR A 545 -4.24 9.34 0.70
CA THR A 545 -5.51 8.80 0.18
C THR A 545 -5.35 8.48 -1.30
N THR A 546 -6.31 7.74 -1.87
CA THR A 546 -6.37 7.49 -3.32
C THR A 546 -6.44 8.77 -4.15
N ARG A 547 -6.96 9.88 -3.60
CA ARG A 547 -6.97 11.20 -4.26
C ARG A 547 -5.58 11.74 -4.53
N ASP A 548 -4.64 11.50 -3.61
CA ASP A 548 -3.30 12.09 -3.66
C ASP A 548 -2.42 11.43 -4.74
N ILE A 549 -2.77 10.20 -5.14
CA ILE A 549 -2.05 9.36 -6.10
C ILE A 549 -2.82 9.10 -7.39
N ASP A 550 -3.96 9.78 -7.59
CA ASP A 550 -4.77 9.63 -8.80
C ASP A 550 -4.07 10.25 -10.03
N ARG A 551 -4.07 9.53 -11.15
CA ARG A 551 -3.51 10.02 -12.44
C ARG A 551 -4.39 11.09 -13.10
N GLN A 552 -5.65 11.24 -12.66
CA GLN A 552 -6.67 12.09 -13.29
C GLN A 552 -6.81 11.74 -14.78
N ASN A 553 -7.11 12.73 -15.62
CA ASN A 553 -7.27 12.54 -17.06
C ASN A 553 -5.95 12.64 -17.84
N TYR A 554 -4.80 12.55 -17.17
CA TYR A 554 -3.50 12.61 -17.85
C TYR A 554 -3.11 11.24 -18.42
N PRO A 555 -2.45 11.20 -19.60
CA PRO A 555 -1.96 9.96 -20.17
C PRO A 555 -0.87 9.31 -19.31
N HIS A 556 -0.09 10.09 -18.57
CA HIS A 556 0.94 9.58 -17.67
C HIS A 556 1.21 10.55 -16.51
N TYR A 557 1.70 10.02 -15.38
CA TYR A 557 2.03 10.80 -14.18
C TYR A 557 3.05 11.90 -14.45
N PHE A 558 4.03 11.66 -15.34
CA PHE A 558 5.06 12.66 -15.65
C PHE A 558 4.48 13.99 -16.19
N LEU A 559 3.49 13.95 -17.10
CA LEU A 559 2.85 15.17 -17.62
C LEU A 559 1.97 15.83 -16.55
N LYS A 560 1.23 15.02 -15.77
CA LYS A 560 0.46 15.51 -14.63
C LYS A 560 1.34 16.31 -13.68
N GLU A 561 2.49 15.76 -13.31
CA GLU A 561 3.34 16.30 -12.26
C GLU A 561 4.16 17.52 -12.71
N ILE A 562 4.57 17.57 -13.99
CA ILE A 562 5.07 18.81 -14.61
C ILE A 562 4.00 19.90 -14.54
N SER A 563 2.76 19.56 -14.89
CA SER A 563 1.63 20.50 -14.92
C SER A 563 1.26 21.01 -13.52
N GLU A 564 1.38 20.16 -12.49
CA GLU A 564 1.11 20.48 -11.08
C GLU A 564 2.25 21.24 -10.40
N SER A 565 3.48 21.18 -10.93
CA SER A 565 4.69 21.76 -10.33
C SER A 565 4.55 23.21 -9.84
N PRO A 566 3.89 24.15 -10.55
CA PRO A 566 3.72 25.52 -10.05
C PRO A 566 2.93 25.59 -8.74
N ARG A 567 1.92 24.73 -8.57
CA ARG A 567 1.11 24.66 -7.35
C ARG A 567 1.92 24.04 -6.22
N SER A 568 2.65 22.96 -6.48
CA SER A 568 3.52 22.30 -5.48
C SER A 568 4.59 23.26 -4.94
N VAL A 569 5.16 24.09 -5.82
CA VAL A 569 6.12 25.14 -5.43
C VAL A 569 5.44 26.21 -4.56
N GLU A 570 4.24 26.67 -4.93
CA GLU A 570 3.46 27.61 -4.11
C GLU A 570 3.19 27.06 -2.70
N GLN A 571 2.78 25.78 -2.62
CA GLN A 571 2.54 25.08 -1.35
C GLN A 571 3.81 24.90 -0.51
N THR A 572 4.98 24.74 -1.14
CA THR A 572 6.26 24.63 -0.43
C THR A 572 6.63 25.94 0.28
N MET A 573 6.22 27.08 -0.26
CA MET A 573 6.46 28.41 0.32
C MET A 573 5.37 28.83 1.32
N GLU A 574 4.19 28.24 1.23
CA GLU A 574 3.02 28.57 2.06
C GLU A 574 3.40 28.46 3.55
N ASP A 575 3.18 29.56 4.29
CA ASP A 575 3.48 29.66 5.72
C ASP A 575 4.94 29.44 6.12
N ARG A 576 5.89 29.64 5.20
CA ARG A 576 7.34 29.55 5.45
C ARG A 576 8.07 30.88 5.31
N ILE A 577 7.54 31.78 4.50
CA ILE A 577 8.14 33.09 4.24
C ILE A 577 7.07 34.19 4.28
N ALA A 578 7.42 35.32 4.90
CA ALA A 578 6.59 36.51 4.93
C ALA A 578 7.46 37.78 4.90
N ILE A 579 6.84 38.90 4.53
CA ILE A 579 7.44 40.23 4.65
C ILE A 579 6.48 41.04 5.51
N VAL A 580 6.96 41.56 6.63
CA VAL A 580 6.20 42.39 7.56
C VAL A 580 6.77 43.80 7.58
N GLU A 581 5.92 44.80 7.76
CA GLU A 581 6.40 46.17 7.98
C GLU A 581 6.57 46.42 9.48
N LYS A 582 7.75 46.88 9.86
CA LYS A 582 8.07 47.34 11.22
C LYS A 582 8.76 48.70 11.13
N ASN A 583 8.17 49.72 11.77
CA ASN A 583 8.71 51.08 11.78
C ASN A 583 9.02 51.63 10.37
N GLY A 584 8.15 51.37 9.39
CA GLY A 584 8.32 51.79 8.00
C GLY A 584 9.40 51.02 7.21
N LYS A 585 10.01 49.98 7.78
CA LYS A 585 10.96 49.10 7.10
C LYS A 585 10.32 47.73 6.83
N ARG A 586 10.61 47.18 5.65
CA ARG A 586 10.22 45.83 5.26
C ARG A 586 11.18 44.84 5.90
N CYS A 587 10.68 44.02 6.81
CA CYS A 587 11.46 43.00 7.50
C CYS A 587 11.04 41.61 7.00
N PRO A 588 11.99 40.77 6.56
CA PRO A 588 11.70 39.40 6.17
C PRO A 588 11.43 38.53 7.41
N GLN A 589 10.54 37.56 7.28
CA GLN A 589 10.34 36.50 8.25
C GLN A 589 10.45 35.15 7.56
N ILE A 590 11.42 34.36 8.00
CA ILE A 590 11.55 32.95 7.60
C ILE A 590 11.10 32.08 8.77
N LEU A 591 9.93 31.48 8.58
CA LEU A 591 9.14 30.77 9.57
C LEU A 591 9.43 29.26 9.49
N LEU A 592 10.64 28.89 9.90
CA LEU A 592 11.04 27.49 10.13
C LEU A 592 11.10 27.25 11.64
N ASP A 593 10.21 26.39 12.14
CA ASP A 593 10.10 26.09 13.56
C ASP A 593 11.09 25.00 14.02
N ALA A 594 11.00 24.59 15.29
CA ALA A 594 11.88 23.60 15.90
C ALA A 594 11.80 22.20 15.27
N SER A 595 10.74 21.89 14.50
CA SER A 595 10.65 20.63 13.74
C SER A 595 11.56 20.63 12.51
N VAL A 596 11.91 21.81 11.99
CA VAL A 596 12.84 21.99 10.88
C VAL A 596 14.23 22.33 11.39
N ILE A 597 14.35 23.29 12.31
CA ILE A 597 15.63 23.70 12.90
C ILE A 597 15.55 23.53 14.41
N PRO A 598 15.98 22.37 14.94
CA PRO A 598 15.97 22.11 16.37
C PRO A 598 16.82 23.12 17.14
N ALA A 599 16.43 23.41 18.40
CA ALA A 599 17.11 24.41 19.24
C ALA A 599 18.64 24.17 19.36
N ARG A 600 19.07 22.90 19.41
CA ARG A 600 20.49 22.53 19.45
C ARG A 600 21.24 23.00 18.19
N LEU A 601 20.64 22.79 17.02
CA LEU A 601 21.22 23.23 15.74
C LEU A 601 21.20 24.76 15.62
N GLU A 602 20.09 25.40 16.00
CA GLU A 602 19.99 26.87 15.98
C GLU A 602 21.09 27.51 16.84
N LEU A 603 21.31 26.99 18.06
CA LEU A 603 22.35 27.46 18.95
C LEU A 603 23.75 27.28 18.33
N ALA A 604 24.03 26.11 17.74
CA ALA A 604 25.32 25.82 17.11
C ALA A 604 25.62 26.74 15.93
N LEU A 605 24.61 27.07 15.11
CA LEU A 605 24.72 28.02 13.99
C LEU A 605 25.01 29.43 14.48
N ARG A 606 24.25 29.93 15.47
CA ARG A 606 24.45 31.29 16.04
C ARG A 606 25.80 31.45 16.73
N GLN A 607 26.34 30.37 17.29
CA GLN A 607 27.65 30.35 17.94
C GLN A 607 28.80 30.02 16.96
N ASN A 608 28.52 29.93 15.66
CA ASN A 608 29.50 29.67 14.61
C ASN A 608 30.31 28.37 14.83
N ARG A 609 29.66 27.35 15.43
CA ARG A 609 30.25 26.02 15.67
C ARG A 609 30.19 25.12 14.44
N ILE A 610 29.24 25.36 13.54
CA ILE A 610 29.11 24.59 12.29
C ILE A 610 30.11 25.15 11.28
N ARG A 611 31.07 24.32 10.88
CA ARG A 611 32.13 24.66 9.92
C ARG A 611 31.94 24.00 8.56
N LYS A 612 31.24 22.87 8.52
CA LYS A 612 30.99 22.10 7.29
C LYS A 612 29.48 21.90 7.11
N ILE A 613 28.98 22.16 5.90
CA ILE A 613 27.59 21.89 5.52
C ILE A 613 27.58 21.06 4.24
N PHE A 614 27.07 19.84 4.32
CA PHE A 614 26.97 18.93 3.18
C PHE A 614 25.51 18.73 2.79
N PHE A 615 25.15 19.09 1.56
CA PHE A 615 23.88 18.67 0.96
C PHE A 615 24.08 17.33 0.27
N ILE A 616 23.36 16.30 0.65
CA ILE A 616 23.52 14.96 0.07
C ILE A 616 22.23 14.50 -0.61
N GLY A 617 22.36 13.73 -1.69
CA GLY A 617 21.24 13.14 -2.41
C GLY A 617 21.73 12.13 -3.45
N GLN A 618 20.79 11.43 -4.09
CA GLN A 618 21.07 10.55 -5.23
C GLN A 618 20.22 10.94 -6.45
N GLY A 619 20.76 10.71 -7.65
CA GLY A 619 20.08 11.05 -8.90
C GLY A 619 19.66 12.51 -8.97
N THR A 620 18.40 12.78 -9.36
CA THR A 620 17.83 14.13 -9.42
C THR A 620 17.88 14.88 -8.08
N ALA A 621 17.76 14.18 -6.95
CA ALA A 621 17.90 14.80 -5.63
C ALA A 621 19.36 15.23 -5.34
N GLY A 622 20.34 14.53 -5.91
CA GLY A 622 21.74 14.96 -5.89
C GLY A 622 21.98 16.22 -6.71
N VAL A 623 21.28 16.38 -7.84
CA VAL A 623 21.29 17.63 -8.63
C VAL A 623 20.64 18.77 -7.84
N ALA A 624 19.53 18.50 -7.14
CA ALA A 624 18.92 19.48 -6.24
C ALA A 624 19.87 19.88 -5.11
N ALA A 625 20.57 18.92 -4.51
CA ALA A 625 21.56 19.14 -3.47
C ALA A 625 22.70 20.06 -3.96
N ALA A 626 23.22 19.84 -5.17
CA ALA A 626 24.21 20.72 -5.78
C ALA A 626 23.70 22.16 -5.94
N GLY A 627 22.47 22.34 -6.45
CA GLY A 627 21.86 23.67 -6.55
C GLY A 627 21.70 24.36 -5.19
N CYS A 628 21.27 23.62 -4.16
CA CYS A 628 21.13 24.15 -2.81
C CYS A 628 22.47 24.55 -2.19
N ALA A 629 23.52 23.75 -2.41
CA ALA A 629 24.86 24.06 -1.94
C ALA A 629 25.42 25.33 -2.60
N GLU A 630 25.24 25.52 -3.91
CA GLU A 630 25.67 26.74 -4.60
C GLU A 630 24.93 27.99 -4.11
N LEU A 631 23.62 27.88 -3.85
CA LEU A 631 22.84 28.97 -3.25
C LEU A 631 23.36 29.31 -1.84
N LEU A 632 23.60 28.32 -0.99
CA LEU A 632 24.12 28.58 0.35
C LEU A 632 25.54 29.17 0.31
N LYS A 633 26.41 28.69 -0.57
CA LYS A 633 27.75 29.29 -0.79
C LYS A 633 27.64 30.76 -1.15
N TYR A 634 26.69 31.12 -2.01
CA TYR A 634 26.44 32.51 -2.37
C TYR A 634 26.04 33.36 -1.14
N TYR A 635 25.13 32.86 -0.31
CA TYR A 635 24.68 33.56 0.92
C TYR A 635 25.70 33.58 2.06
N LEU A 636 26.66 32.65 2.07
CA LEU A 636 27.72 32.54 3.07
C LEU A 636 29.06 33.13 2.62
N ARG A 637 29.09 33.89 1.51
CA ARG A 637 30.30 34.58 1.04
C ARG A 637 30.90 35.44 2.16
N GLY A 638 32.18 35.22 2.46
CA GLY A 638 32.89 35.91 3.53
C GLY A 638 32.86 35.21 4.89
N THR A 639 32.20 34.05 5.01
CA THR A 639 32.28 33.18 6.19
C THR A 639 33.31 32.06 6.00
N ASN A 640 33.84 31.51 7.09
CA ASN A 640 34.76 30.36 7.08
C ASN A 640 34.02 29.00 7.07
N THR A 641 32.90 28.92 6.34
CA THR A 641 32.05 27.72 6.29
C THR A 641 32.27 27.00 4.97
N HIS A 642 32.68 25.73 5.04
CA HIS A 642 32.76 24.88 3.87
C HIS A 642 31.38 24.33 3.51
N VAL A 643 30.95 24.50 2.27
CA VAL A 643 29.69 23.94 1.76
C VAL A 643 30.00 23.07 0.54
N ALA A 644 29.45 21.87 0.49
CA ALA A 644 29.59 20.97 -0.66
C ALA A 644 28.36 20.08 -0.85
N ALA A 645 28.27 19.42 -2.01
CA ALA A 645 27.17 18.53 -2.35
C ALA A 645 27.62 17.18 -2.91
N PRO A 646 28.27 16.32 -2.09
CA PRO A 646 28.62 14.99 -2.54
C PRO A 646 27.38 14.11 -2.73
N LYS A 647 27.45 13.15 -3.66
CA LYS A 647 26.45 12.08 -3.75
C LYS A 647 26.43 11.30 -2.44
N ALA A 648 25.26 10.83 -2.01
CA ALA A 648 25.13 10.14 -0.72
C ALA A 648 26.03 8.89 -0.61
N SER A 649 26.15 8.10 -1.69
CA SER A 649 27.05 6.95 -1.76
C SER A 649 28.51 7.35 -1.53
N GLU A 650 28.99 8.38 -2.24
CA GLU A 650 30.36 8.89 -2.11
C GLU A 650 30.62 9.45 -0.71
N TYR A 651 29.67 10.21 -0.17
CA TYR A 651 29.77 10.78 1.16
C TYR A 651 29.95 9.67 2.21
N SER A 652 29.07 8.66 2.19
CA SER A 652 29.12 7.54 3.13
C SER A 652 30.30 6.59 2.92
N GLY A 653 30.80 6.47 1.69
CA GLY A 653 31.89 5.58 1.33
C GLY A 653 33.27 6.15 1.65
N PHE A 654 33.47 7.45 1.47
CA PHE A 654 34.83 8.02 1.37
C PHE A 654 35.04 9.35 2.10
N MET A 655 34.00 10.03 2.59
CA MET A 655 34.12 11.41 3.10
C MET A 655 33.81 11.60 4.59
N LEU A 656 33.48 10.53 5.31
CA LEU A 656 33.16 10.61 6.73
C LEU A 656 34.44 10.65 7.58
N ASP A 657 34.67 11.79 8.24
CA ASP A 657 35.67 11.91 9.30
C ASP A 657 35.26 11.10 10.55
N ASP A 658 36.19 10.85 11.48
CA ASP A 658 35.89 10.13 12.73
C ASP A 658 34.92 10.91 13.64
N SER A 659 35.01 12.25 13.65
CA SER A 659 34.11 13.15 14.37
C SER A 659 33.51 14.18 13.42
N LEU A 660 32.20 14.38 13.54
CA LEU A 660 31.41 15.29 12.71
C LEU A 660 30.62 16.31 13.54
N GLU A 661 31.06 16.61 14.76
CA GLU A 661 30.36 17.52 15.68
C GLU A 661 30.25 18.97 15.18
N ASP A 662 31.12 19.39 14.26
CA ASP A 662 31.11 20.70 13.59
C ASP A 662 30.38 20.68 12.23
N THR A 663 29.71 19.58 11.90
CA THR A 663 29.18 19.30 10.58
C THR A 663 27.65 19.23 10.59
N LEU A 664 27.03 19.89 9.61
CA LEU A 664 25.61 19.76 9.27
C LEU A 664 25.46 18.98 7.97
N VAL A 665 24.68 17.90 7.99
CA VAL A 665 24.30 17.13 6.81
C VAL A 665 22.83 17.38 6.50
N VAL A 666 22.54 17.87 5.28
CA VAL A 666 21.19 18.10 4.77
C VAL A 666 20.90 17.07 3.69
N ALA A 667 20.12 16.05 4.01
CA ALA A 667 19.70 15.03 3.07
C ALA A 667 18.52 15.50 2.21
N ILE A 668 18.63 15.39 0.90
CA ILE A 668 17.54 15.64 -0.05
C ILE A 668 17.08 14.31 -0.64
N THR A 669 15.79 14.01 -0.51
CA THR A 669 15.20 12.78 -1.04
C THR A 669 13.72 12.96 -1.29
N GLN A 670 13.20 12.43 -2.41
CA GLN A 670 11.76 12.49 -2.71
C GLN A 670 10.99 11.44 -1.88
N SER A 671 11.46 10.19 -1.91
CA SER A 671 10.76 9.05 -1.29
C SER A 671 11.02 8.93 0.21
N GLY A 672 12.17 9.43 0.68
CA GLY A 672 12.65 9.22 2.05
C GLY A 672 13.09 7.78 2.35
N THR A 673 13.11 6.90 1.35
CA THR A 673 13.48 5.47 1.48
C THR A 673 14.76 5.11 0.73
N THR A 674 15.39 6.07 0.03
CA THR A 674 16.63 5.82 -0.71
C THR A 674 17.73 5.27 0.20
N THR A 675 18.18 4.04 -0.04
CA THR A 675 19.06 3.28 0.85
C THR A 675 20.37 4.02 1.12
N ASP A 676 21.07 4.47 0.08
CA ASP A 676 22.34 5.20 0.24
C ASP A 676 22.19 6.48 1.05
N THR A 677 21.12 7.25 0.82
CA THR A 677 20.85 8.50 1.56
C THR A 677 20.55 8.22 3.02
N ASN A 678 19.71 7.23 3.31
CA ASN A 678 19.40 6.82 4.68
C ASN A 678 20.66 6.33 5.41
N ARG A 679 21.47 5.48 4.75
CA ARG A 679 22.73 4.97 5.30
C ARG A 679 23.73 6.09 5.58
N ALA A 680 23.88 7.04 4.67
CA ALA A 680 24.76 8.20 4.84
C ALA A 680 24.37 9.05 6.06
N VAL A 681 23.06 9.30 6.24
CA VAL A 681 22.54 10.02 7.42
C VAL A 681 22.81 9.24 8.70
N ASP A 682 22.51 7.95 8.74
CA ASP A 682 22.73 7.12 9.94
C ASP A 682 24.22 7.10 10.33
N MET A 683 25.12 7.01 9.36
CA MET A 683 26.57 7.01 9.59
C MET A 683 27.08 8.37 10.07
N ALA A 684 26.56 9.48 9.54
CA ALA A 684 26.94 10.82 9.95
C ALA A 684 26.43 11.15 11.37
N ARG A 685 25.16 10.84 11.65
CA ARG A 685 24.54 11.04 12.96
C ARG A 685 25.27 10.29 14.07
N LYS A 686 25.66 9.04 13.82
CA LYS A 686 26.45 8.23 14.78
C LYS A 686 27.81 8.85 15.14
N ARG A 687 28.33 9.74 14.30
CA ARG A 687 29.60 10.48 14.49
C ARG A 687 29.40 11.90 15.02
N GLY A 688 28.19 12.24 15.47
CA GLY A 688 27.89 13.52 16.10
C GLY A 688 27.42 14.63 15.16
N ALA A 689 27.26 14.35 13.86
CA ALA A 689 26.74 15.34 12.91
C ALA A 689 25.32 15.79 13.25
N TYR A 690 25.03 17.06 12.98
CA TYR A 690 23.67 17.56 12.89
C TYR A 690 23.04 17.11 11.59
N THR A 691 21.78 16.68 11.62
CA THR A 691 21.13 16.09 10.44
C THR A 691 19.77 16.73 10.16
N LEU A 692 19.57 17.14 8.91
CA LEU A 692 18.28 17.62 8.40
C LEU A 692 17.87 16.81 7.17
N ALA A 693 16.56 16.73 6.90
CA ALA A 693 16.05 16.21 5.63
C ALA A 693 15.12 17.21 4.93
N ILE A 694 15.31 17.40 3.62
CA ILE A 694 14.30 17.96 2.72
C ILE A 694 13.62 16.78 2.03
N VAL A 695 12.34 16.54 2.35
CA VAL A 695 11.63 15.34 1.91
C VAL A 695 10.18 15.62 1.57
N ASN A 696 9.64 14.90 0.58
CA ASN A 696 8.25 15.06 0.19
C ASN A 696 7.31 14.11 0.95
N ARG A 697 7.73 12.85 1.16
CA ARG A 697 6.90 11.83 1.79
C ARG A 697 6.95 11.94 3.31
N ARG A 698 5.81 12.25 3.94
CA ARG A 698 5.61 12.12 5.39
C ARG A 698 5.80 10.67 5.84
N ASP A 699 6.30 10.52 7.06
CA ASP A 699 6.46 9.22 7.73
C ASP A 699 7.31 8.20 6.94
N SER A 700 8.22 8.72 6.11
CA SER A 700 9.23 7.94 5.42
C SER A 700 10.44 7.68 6.32
N ASP A 701 11.24 6.67 6.01
CA ASP A 701 12.31 6.19 6.90
C ASP A 701 13.30 7.29 7.30
N ILE A 702 13.65 8.19 6.37
CA ILE A 702 14.55 9.31 6.64
C ILE A 702 14.03 10.25 7.74
N THR A 703 12.71 10.42 7.85
CA THR A 703 12.09 11.37 8.80
C THR A 703 12.28 10.96 10.25
N PHE A 704 12.54 9.67 10.51
CA PHE A 704 12.82 9.14 11.84
C PHE A 704 14.33 9.10 12.15
N LYS A 705 15.17 9.38 11.17
CA LYS A 705 16.64 9.27 11.27
C LYS A 705 17.34 10.63 11.41
N VAL A 706 16.69 11.73 11.04
CA VAL A 706 17.26 13.10 11.10
C VAL A 706 16.78 13.87 12.32
N ASP A 707 17.49 14.94 12.67
CA ASP A 707 17.13 15.83 13.79
C ASP A 707 16.01 16.82 13.43
N GLY A 708 15.93 17.23 12.16
CA GLY A 708 14.87 18.13 11.67
C GLY A 708 14.45 17.81 10.24
N VAL A 709 13.19 18.10 9.92
CA VAL A 709 12.56 17.73 8.65
C VAL A 709 11.87 18.92 8.01
N PHE A 710 12.32 19.31 6.82
CA PHE A 710 11.62 20.25 5.94
C PHE A 710 10.80 19.46 4.92
N TYR A 711 9.48 19.47 5.09
CA TYR A 711 8.56 18.90 4.10
C TYR A 711 8.36 19.82 2.88
N THR A 712 8.53 19.27 1.68
CA THR A 712 8.09 19.95 0.45
C THR A 712 6.58 19.87 0.28
N SER A 713 6.00 20.89 -0.37
CA SER A 713 4.55 21.00 -0.59
C SER A 713 3.77 20.78 0.73
N THR A 714 2.68 20.01 0.69
CA THR A 714 1.88 19.64 1.86
C THR A 714 2.40 18.40 2.59
N GLY A 715 3.42 17.73 2.04
CA GLY A 715 3.86 16.39 2.45
C GLY A 715 2.91 15.24 2.06
N ARG A 716 1.80 15.56 1.37
CA ARG A 716 0.84 14.60 0.76
C ARG A 716 0.88 14.64 -0.77
N ASP A 717 1.66 15.54 -1.35
CA ASP A 717 1.75 15.76 -2.79
C ASP A 717 2.69 14.75 -3.45
N ILE A 718 2.27 13.49 -3.47
CA ILE A 718 3.10 12.35 -3.89
C ILE A 718 3.48 12.47 -5.37
N GLU A 719 4.75 12.20 -5.66
CA GLU A 719 5.27 12.07 -7.02
C GLU A 719 5.34 10.57 -7.35
N MET A 720 4.52 10.16 -8.31
CA MET A 720 4.38 8.79 -8.81
C MET A 720 5.22 8.56 -10.07
N SER A 721 5.55 9.61 -10.83
CA SER A 721 6.47 9.49 -11.97
C SER A 721 7.84 9.00 -11.53
N VAL A 722 8.43 8.11 -12.33
CA VAL A 722 9.81 7.65 -12.15
C VAL A 722 10.81 8.79 -12.34
N ALA A 723 10.61 9.62 -13.36
CA ALA A 723 11.42 10.80 -13.58
C ALA A 723 10.88 11.92 -12.69
N SER A 724 11.75 12.45 -11.82
CA SER A 724 11.35 13.47 -10.85
C SER A 724 11.16 14.84 -11.50
N THR A 725 10.09 15.54 -11.13
CA THR A 725 9.65 16.81 -11.72
C THR A 725 9.27 17.82 -10.64
N LYS A 726 8.03 17.78 -10.13
CA LYS A 726 7.55 18.66 -9.06
C LYS A 726 8.40 18.54 -7.80
N ALA A 727 8.88 17.34 -7.46
CA ALA A 727 9.73 17.16 -6.29
C ALA A 727 11.06 17.90 -6.44
N TYR A 728 11.71 17.85 -7.61
CA TYR A 728 12.93 18.61 -7.88
C TYR A 728 12.76 20.12 -7.67
N TYR A 729 11.72 20.72 -8.27
CA TYR A 729 11.47 22.15 -8.13
C TYR A 729 11.18 22.54 -6.67
N CYS A 730 10.39 21.73 -5.97
CA CYS A 730 10.09 21.97 -4.55
C CYS A 730 11.33 21.79 -3.66
N GLN A 731 12.21 20.83 -3.95
CA GLN A 731 13.47 20.64 -3.22
C GLN A 731 14.39 21.85 -3.35
N ILE A 732 14.54 22.42 -4.55
CA ILE A 732 15.30 23.66 -4.75
C ILE A 732 14.69 24.83 -3.98
N VAL A 733 13.36 24.98 -4.00
CA VAL A 733 12.67 26.07 -3.29
C VAL A 733 12.78 25.91 -1.77
N ALA A 734 12.56 24.70 -1.24
CA ALA A 734 12.75 24.40 0.18
C ALA A 734 14.21 24.62 0.60
N GLY A 735 15.16 24.17 -0.22
CA GLY A 735 16.59 24.40 -0.01
C GLY A 735 16.97 25.87 -0.06
N SER A 736 16.32 26.68 -0.90
CA SER A 736 16.52 28.13 -0.95
C SER A 736 16.05 28.80 0.36
N ILE A 737 14.84 28.45 0.84
CA ILE A 737 14.30 28.95 2.11
C ILE A 737 15.17 28.53 3.29
N LEU A 738 15.59 27.26 3.32
CA LEU A 738 16.51 26.75 4.34
C LEU A 738 17.84 27.49 4.31
N SER A 739 18.43 27.68 3.13
CA SER A 739 19.71 28.38 2.98
C SER A 739 19.64 29.82 3.45
N LEU A 740 18.56 30.55 3.13
CA LEU A 740 18.33 31.89 3.66
C LEU A 740 18.24 31.89 5.19
N LYS A 741 17.56 30.90 5.79
CA LYS A 741 17.46 30.79 7.25
C LYS A 741 18.80 30.47 7.90
N LEU A 742 19.58 29.53 7.35
CA LEU A 742 20.90 29.18 7.85
C LEU A 742 21.83 30.40 7.82
N ALA A 743 21.88 31.08 6.67
CA ALA A 743 22.70 32.28 6.50
C ALA A 743 22.25 33.43 7.43
N GLN A 744 20.95 33.62 7.66
CA GLN A 744 20.43 34.58 8.64
C GLN A 744 20.86 34.22 10.08
N LEU A 745 20.82 32.94 10.46
CA LEU A 745 21.25 32.48 11.79
C LEU A 745 22.76 32.64 12.00
N MET A 746 23.54 32.53 10.93
CA MET A 746 24.99 32.72 10.91
C MET A 746 25.39 34.20 10.77
N GLY A 747 24.43 35.12 10.63
CA GLY A 747 24.66 36.56 10.55
C GLY A 747 25.31 37.03 9.25
N SER A 748 25.20 36.27 8.15
CA SER A 748 25.85 36.60 6.86
C SER A 748 24.97 37.39 5.89
N LEU A 749 23.67 37.55 6.17
CA LEU A 749 22.72 38.24 5.31
C LEU A 749 22.11 39.46 5.99
N ASN A 750 21.81 40.49 5.20
CA ASN A 750 20.98 41.62 5.61
C ASN A 750 19.51 41.42 5.19
N ASP A 751 18.61 42.16 5.83
CA ASP A 751 17.17 42.05 5.61
C ASP A 751 16.74 42.41 4.18
N GLU A 752 17.42 43.37 3.53
CA GLU A 752 17.08 43.84 2.18
C GLU A 752 17.28 42.75 1.12
N LEU A 753 18.41 42.03 1.19
CA LEU A 753 18.70 40.92 0.30
C LEU A 753 17.70 39.78 0.51
N VAL A 754 17.39 39.44 1.75
CA VAL A 754 16.42 38.37 2.06
C VAL A 754 15.01 38.76 1.57
N VAL A 755 14.61 40.03 1.69
CA VAL A 755 13.35 40.55 1.12
C VAL A 755 13.32 40.37 -0.40
N ALA A 756 14.38 40.72 -1.12
CA ALA A 756 14.46 40.55 -2.57
C ALA A 756 14.33 39.08 -2.99
N GLU A 757 15.02 38.17 -2.29
CA GLU A 757 14.95 36.74 -2.54
C GLU A 757 13.55 36.16 -2.31
N ILE A 758 12.85 36.58 -1.23
CA ILE A 758 11.47 36.20 -0.97
C ILE A 758 10.54 36.65 -2.10
N GLU A 759 10.71 37.88 -2.62
CA GLU A 759 9.93 38.37 -3.75
C GLU A 759 10.18 37.57 -5.04
N HIS A 760 11.43 37.16 -5.29
CA HIS A 760 11.76 36.28 -6.41
C HIS A 760 11.08 34.91 -6.27
N LEU A 761 11.15 34.31 -5.09
CA LEU A 761 10.48 33.04 -4.78
C LEU A 761 8.97 33.13 -5.04
N TRP A 762 8.29 34.19 -4.56
CA TRP A 762 6.86 34.38 -4.81
C TRP A 762 6.49 34.55 -6.29
N ARG A 763 7.40 35.04 -7.13
CA ARG A 763 7.16 35.16 -8.58
C ARG A 763 7.31 33.81 -9.31
N LEU A 764 8.06 32.85 -8.78
CA LEU A 764 8.39 31.57 -9.45
C LEU A 764 7.16 30.82 -9.98
N PRO A 765 6.08 30.57 -9.20
CA PRO A 765 4.90 29.86 -9.72
C PRO A 765 4.30 30.51 -10.97
N SER A 766 4.27 31.84 -11.01
CA SER A 766 3.75 32.58 -12.16
C SER A 766 4.65 32.46 -13.39
N CYS A 767 5.97 32.46 -13.20
CA CYS A 767 6.95 32.24 -14.26
C CYS A 767 6.85 30.81 -14.81
N MET A 768 6.75 29.80 -13.95
CA MET A 768 6.54 28.41 -14.36
C MET A 768 5.27 28.26 -15.20
N LYS A 769 4.14 28.85 -14.76
CA LYS A 769 2.88 28.86 -15.53
C LYS A 769 3.05 29.50 -16.91
N LYS A 770 3.86 30.57 -17.04
CA LYS A 770 4.14 31.19 -18.35
C LYS A 770 4.93 30.26 -19.27
N VAL A 771 5.91 29.53 -18.75
CA VAL A 771 6.67 28.53 -19.54
C VAL A 771 5.78 27.38 -19.97
N LEU A 772 4.97 26.82 -19.07
CA LEU A 772 4.05 25.72 -19.39
C LEU A 772 3.01 26.11 -20.45
N LYS A 773 2.58 27.37 -20.50
CA LYS A 773 1.68 27.86 -21.56
C LYS A 773 2.31 27.80 -22.96
N LYS A 774 3.64 27.78 -23.07
CA LYS A 774 4.38 27.64 -24.33
C LYS A 774 4.61 26.19 -24.75
N GLN A 775 3.95 25.22 -24.10
CA GLN A 775 4.16 23.79 -24.38
C GLN A 775 4.10 23.45 -25.88
N LYS A 776 3.14 24.00 -26.63
CA LYS A 776 2.99 23.77 -28.08
C LYS A 776 4.09 24.40 -28.95
N GLU A 777 4.83 25.38 -28.43
CA GLU A 777 5.95 26.04 -29.12
C GLU A 777 7.28 25.34 -28.81
N ILE A 778 7.35 24.63 -27.69
CA ILE A 778 8.56 23.94 -27.20
C ILE A 778 8.59 22.48 -27.69
N MET A 779 7.43 21.82 -27.75
CA MET A 779 7.23 20.49 -28.35
C MET A 779 7.03 20.62 -29.84
#